data_AF-A0AA38VTP7-F1
#
_entry.id   AF-A0AA38VTP7-F1
#
_cell.length_a   1.000
_cell.length_b   1.000
_cell.length_c   1.000
_cell.angle_alpha   90.00
_cell.angle_beta   90.00
_cell.angle_gamma   90.00
#
_symmetry.space_group_name_H-M   'P 1'
#
loop_
_entity.id
_entity.type
_entity.pdbx_description
1 polymer ?
#
loop_
_entity_poly.entity_id
_entity_poly.type
_entity_poly.pdbx_seq_one_letter_code
_entity_poly.pdbx_strand_id
1 'polypeptide(L)'
;MAQPGYLNDSSSTDPDEDWEQDAQIFAHLVQQANASSSIRRSKAPNIDRGRVEANARLMADYFDDNPTYPEKTFKRRFRMSRNLFTRIVYDLYTRYPYFQQQYDATGLPGLSTHQKCTAAIQQLAYGITGDAWDDYVRMGESTARKCLNHFVEGIIQMYGKVYLRKPTYEDIQQLYAAHDDRHGFPGMLGSLDCMHWEWAMCPVAWQGQYHRGDKPHPSIILEAAASQDTWIWHAFFGCPGAMNDLNVLNHSPIFEDVYNGIAPDRTFQVNGATYKHGYYLGDGIYHEWATFVKAFSYPEDDKRIKFKGAQEAARKDIERAFGILRKRWNIIKQPSRFMEIPTMRKVMYACIILHNMILENKNKAICVVPNDIPDPPNPQLTEEQRAQSSNGSGKGRGQQGTVKYGFTLVKGKANHPMEDYHVAKFIPYQGRELGLFAIYDGHLGDSVPAYLQRHLFSNILKEEEFWTDPNRSISKAYERTDQAILSHNPDLGRGGSTAVTAILINGRKLWVANVGDSRAVLSRRGQAIQMSVDHEPNTERGSIENRGGFVSNMPGDVARVNGQLAVSRAFGDKNLKNHLRSDPDIKHRDIDADTEILILASDGLWKVMTNQEAVDLAIKIRDPEKAAKQLAVEALNRESKDDISCIVVRFK
;
A
#
# COMPACT_ATOMS: atom_id res chain seq x y z
N MET A 1 28.02 36.92 40.27
CA MET A 1 27.23 36.03 41.14
C MET A 1 25.99 35.59 40.38
N ALA A 2 25.91 34.30 40.03
CA ALA A 2 24.71 33.46 39.96
C ALA A 2 25.04 32.18 39.14
N GLN A 3 24.56 31.06 39.62
CA GLN A 3 24.88 29.67 39.25
C GLN A 3 24.24 29.19 37.94
N PRO A 4 24.71 28.04 37.38
CA PRO A 4 24.28 27.51 36.09
C PRO A 4 23.01 26.63 36.20
N GLY A 5 22.07 26.80 35.27
CA GLY A 5 20.89 25.96 35.12
C GLY A 5 21.17 24.77 34.20
N TYR A 6 20.81 23.57 34.67
CA TYR A 6 20.76 22.33 33.91
C TYR A 6 19.66 22.39 32.83
N LEU A 7 20.02 22.06 31.58
CA LEU A 7 19.07 21.68 30.53
C LEU A 7 19.23 20.18 30.29
N ASN A 8 18.17 19.43 30.61
CA ASN A 8 17.99 18.03 30.23
C ASN A 8 17.61 17.97 28.74
N ASP A 9 18.30 17.09 28.02
CA ASP A 9 18.05 16.78 26.62
C ASP A 9 17.27 15.45 26.55
N SER A 10 16.05 15.47 26.01
CA SER A 10 15.28 14.27 25.70
C SER A 10 14.18 14.58 24.67
N SER A 11 14.47 14.30 23.40
CA SER A 11 13.47 14.18 22.33
C SER A 11 13.66 12.83 21.63
N SER A 12 12.82 11.86 21.97
CA SER A 12 12.73 10.55 21.31
C SER A 12 11.53 10.55 20.35
N THR A 13 11.80 10.54 19.05
CA THR A 13 10.83 10.26 17.98
C THR A 13 11.01 8.81 17.54
N ASP A 14 9.95 8.01 17.66
CA ASP A 14 9.95 6.55 17.41
C ASP A 14 9.72 6.24 15.90
N PRO A 15 10.50 5.35 15.23
CA PRO A 15 10.60 5.24 13.76
C PRO A 15 9.96 4.02 13.02
N ASP A 16 8.89 3.40 13.54
CA ASP A 16 8.02 2.36 12.89
C ASP A 16 7.24 2.75 11.61
N GLU A 17 7.77 3.61 10.75
CA GLU A 17 7.19 3.94 9.42
C GLU A 17 8.21 4.05 8.29
N ASP A 18 8.51 2.99 7.55
CA ASP A 18 9.46 3.17 6.43
C ASP A 18 9.29 2.14 5.32
N TRP A 19 8.89 0.88 5.58
CA TRP A 19 8.55 -0.03 4.45
C TRP A 19 7.19 0.27 3.79
N GLU A 20 6.19 0.71 4.56
CA GLU A 20 4.85 1.05 4.07
C GLU A 20 4.81 2.52 3.57
N GLN A 21 5.61 3.39 4.20
CA GLN A 21 5.90 4.75 3.74
C GLN A 21 6.62 4.76 2.39
N ASP A 22 7.55 3.84 2.13
CA ASP A 22 8.22 3.75 0.82
C ASP A 22 7.31 3.34 -0.33
N ALA A 23 6.33 2.47 -0.05
CA ALA A 23 5.31 2.07 -1.02
C ALA A 23 4.25 3.18 -1.22
N GLN A 24 3.93 3.96 -0.19
CA GLN A 24 3.01 5.09 -0.23
C GLN A 24 3.64 6.34 -0.85
N ILE A 25 4.89 6.68 -0.54
CA ILE A 25 5.71 7.70 -1.23
C ILE A 25 5.91 7.30 -2.69
N PHE A 26 6.11 6.02 -2.98
CA PHE A 26 6.15 5.49 -4.34
C PHE A 26 4.83 5.68 -5.10
N ALA A 27 3.68 5.38 -4.50
CA ALA A 27 2.37 5.68 -5.09
C ALA A 27 2.12 7.20 -5.21
N HIS A 28 2.63 7.99 -4.27
CA HIS A 28 2.52 9.44 -4.23
C HIS A 28 3.28 10.12 -5.38
N LEU A 29 4.51 9.70 -5.63
CA LEU A 29 5.34 10.19 -6.72
C LEU A 29 4.79 9.74 -8.09
N VAL A 30 4.21 8.52 -8.22
CA VAL A 30 3.54 8.04 -9.45
C VAL A 30 2.42 8.97 -9.89
N GLN A 31 1.66 9.55 -8.96
CA GLN A 31 0.55 10.44 -9.32
C GLN A 31 0.99 11.87 -9.66
N GLN A 32 2.04 12.39 -9.02
CA GLN A 32 2.55 13.73 -9.34
C GLN A 32 3.22 13.81 -10.73
N ALA A 33 3.83 12.71 -11.21
CA ALA A 33 4.45 12.67 -12.53
C ALA A 33 3.41 12.61 -13.68
N ASN A 34 2.30 11.89 -13.47
CA ASN A 34 1.19 11.82 -14.44
C ASN A 34 0.35 13.11 -14.56
N ALA A 35 0.59 14.11 -13.69
CA ALA A 35 -0.14 15.38 -13.70
C ALA A 35 0.45 16.44 -14.65
N SER A 36 1.53 16.13 -15.39
CA SER A 36 2.19 17.11 -16.26
C SER A 36 2.61 16.57 -17.63
N SER A 37 1.63 16.44 -18.54
CA SER A 37 1.77 16.80 -19.97
C SER A 37 0.55 16.38 -20.82
N SER A 38 -0.52 17.16 -20.79
CA SER A 38 -1.58 17.04 -21.80
C SER A 38 -1.25 17.86 -23.05
N ILE A 39 -0.32 17.37 -23.88
CA ILE A 39 -0.23 17.83 -25.27
C ILE A 39 -0.98 16.83 -26.13
N ARG A 40 -2.14 17.24 -26.66
CA ARG A 40 -2.95 16.46 -27.61
C ARG A 40 -2.10 16.14 -28.85
N ARG A 41 -1.57 14.92 -28.94
CA ARG A 41 -1.02 14.38 -30.20
C ARG A 41 -2.15 13.73 -30.99
N SER A 42 -2.18 13.97 -32.29
CA SER A 42 -3.12 13.37 -33.23
C SER A 42 -3.07 11.83 -33.14
N LYS A 43 -4.24 11.17 -33.21
CA LYS A 43 -4.29 9.71 -33.31
C LYS A 43 -3.66 9.28 -34.63
N ALA A 44 -2.55 8.55 -34.56
CA ALA A 44 -1.99 7.87 -35.73
C ALA A 44 -3.04 6.88 -36.28
N PRO A 45 -3.09 6.69 -37.62
CA PRO A 45 -4.03 5.76 -38.24
C PRO A 45 -3.83 4.33 -37.72
N ASN A 46 -4.94 3.62 -37.53
CA ASN A 46 -4.91 2.23 -37.08
C ASN A 46 -4.48 1.32 -38.25
N ILE A 47 -3.25 0.79 -38.17
CA ILE A 47 -2.71 -0.17 -39.15
C ILE A 47 -3.07 -1.57 -38.67
N ASP A 48 -3.69 -2.37 -39.54
CA ASP A 48 -3.85 -3.81 -39.31
C ASP A 48 -2.48 -4.49 -39.46
N ARG A 49 -2.08 -5.20 -38.40
CA ARG A 49 -0.75 -5.81 -38.26
C ARG A 49 -0.79 -7.34 -38.29
N GLY A 50 -1.96 -7.97 -38.50
CA GLY A 50 -2.08 -9.43 -38.52
C GLY A 50 -1.84 -10.05 -37.13
N ARG A 51 -2.43 -9.46 -36.08
CA ARG A 51 -2.16 -9.81 -34.66
C ARG A 51 -2.50 -11.27 -34.30
N VAL A 52 -3.47 -11.88 -34.98
CA VAL A 52 -3.91 -13.28 -34.74
C VAL A 52 -2.87 -14.26 -35.27
N GLU A 53 -2.37 -14.05 -36.48
CA GLU A 53 -1.30 -14.85 -37.08
C GLU A 53 0.02 -14.68 -36.33
N ALA A 54 0.27 -13.49 -35.79
CA ALA A 54 1.41 -13.24 -34.91
C ALA A 54 1.29 -14.03 -33.60
N ASN A 55 0.09 -14.13 -33.02
CA ASN A 55 -0.15 -14.96 -31.85
C ASN A 55 0.12 -16.44 -32.16
N ALA A 56 -0.44 -16.97 -33.25
CA ALA A 56 -0.23 -18.35 -33.65
C ALA A 56 1.26 -18.68 -33.83
N ARG A 57 2.03 -17.79 -34.46
CA ARG A 57 3.49 -17.93 -34.60
C ARG A 57 4.20 -17.87 -33.25
N LEU A 58 3.83 -16.96 -32.36
CA LEU A 58 4.42 -16.87 -31.02
C LEU A 58 4.21 -18.17 -30.23
N MET A 59 3.02 -18.77 -30.32
CA MET A 59 2.70 -20.04 -29.67
C MET A 59 3.53 -21.18 -30.25
N ALA A 60 3.56 -21.33 -31.58
CA ALA A 60 4.38 -22.31 -32.28
C ALA A 60 5.89 -22.15 -31.97
N ASP A 61 6.37 -20.92 -31.84
CA ASP A 61 7.79 -20.66 -31.59
C ASP A 61 8.25 -21.07 -30.19
N TYR A 62 7.39 -20.97 -29.17
CA TYR A 62 7.82 -21.07 -27.78
C TYR A 62 6.95 -21.86 -26.81
N PHE A 63 5.65 -22.01 -27.07
CA PHE A 63 4.68 -22.41 -26.04
C PHE A 63 3.86 -23.67 -26.40
N ASP A 64 3.81 -24.05 -27.67
CA ASP A 64 3.20 -25.33 -28.09
C ASP A 64 4.02 -26.53 -27.58
N ASP A 65 3.43 -27.72 -27.64
CA ASP A 65 4.03 -28.97 -27.14
C ASP A 65 5.41 -29.26 -27.78
N ASN A 66 5.56 -28.93 -29.07
CA ASN A 66 6.80 -29.07 -29.84
C ASN A 66 7.22 -27.70 -30.41
N PRO A 67 7.77 -26.79 -29.59
CA PRO A 67 8.02 -25.43 -30.02
C PRO A 67 9.25 -25.34 -30.90
N THR A 68 9.24 -24.44 -31.89
CA THR A 68 10.37 -24.19 -32.81
C THR A 68 11.67 -23.96 -32.07
N TYR A 69 11.63 -23.18 -30.97
CA TYR A 69 12.82 -22.83 -30.21
C TYR A 69 12.97 -23.63 -28.91
N PRO A 70 14.15 -24.24 -28.68
CA PRO A 70 14.39 -25.01 -27.46
C PRO A 70 14.53 -24.12 -26.22
N GLU A 71 14.42 -24.72 -25.03
CA GLU A 71 14.47 -24.05 -23.73
C GLU A 71 15.70 -23.14 -23.56
N LYS A 72 16.86 -23.53 -24.11
CA LYS A 72 18.08 -22.69 -24.09
C LYS A 72 17.89 -21.37 -24.84
N THR A 73 17.21 -21.40 -25.99
CA THR A 73 16.89 -20.21 -26.78
C THR A 73 15.82 -19.37 -26.08
N PHE A 74 14.82 -20.03 -25.48
CA PHE A 74 13.80 -19.36 -24.66
C PHE A 74 14.44 -18.59 -23.50
N LYS A 75 15.25 -19.26 -22.66
CA LYS A 75 15.97 -18.64 -21.54
C LYS A 75 16.85 -17.47 -21.97
N ARG A 76 17.49 -17.57 -23.15
CA ARG A 76 18.27 -16.46 -23.70
C ARG A 76 17.39 -15.25 -24.01
N ARG A 77 16.21 -15.46 -24.61
CA ARG A 77 15.31 -14.37 -25.05
C ARG A 77 14.45 -13.80 -23.92
N PHE A 78 13.95 -14.63 -23.01
CA PHE A 78 13.03 -14.26 -21.94
C PHE A 78 13.71 -14.10 -20.58
N ARG A 79 15.00 -14.44 -20.47
CA ARG A 79 15.83 -14.38 -19.25
C ARG A 79 15.41 -15.32 -18.12
N MET A 80 14.32 -16.05 -18.27
CA MET A 80 13.77 -17.03 -17.33
C MET A 80 13.41 -18.35 -18.03
N SER A 81 13.09 -19.38 -17.24
CA SER A 81 12.59 -20.65 -17.78
C SER A 81 11.20 -20.49 -18.38
N ARG A 82 10.83 -21.37 -19.31
CA ARG A 82 9.47 -21.37 -19.88
C ARG A 82 8.41 -21.60 -18.81
N ASN A 83 8.64 -22.54 -17.88
CA ASN A 83 7.73 -22.82 -16.79
C ASN A 83 7.47 -21.59 -15.90
N LEU A 84 8.53 -20.85 -15.51
CA LEU A 84 8.37 -19.62 -14.73
C LEU A 84 7.61 -18.54 -15.50
N PHE A 85 7.91 -18.37 -16.79
CA PHE A 85 7.18 -17.44 -17.64
C PHE A 85 5.70 -17.81 -17.77
N THR A 86 5.39 -19.09 -18.00
CA THR A 86 4.02 -19.59 -18.10
C THR A 86 3.25 -19.40 -16.79
N ARG A 87 3.89 -19.60 -15.64
CA ARG A 87 3.30 -19.29 -14.32
C ARG A 87 2.93 -17.81 -14.22
N ILE A 88 3.85 -16.90 -14.57
CA ILE A 88 3.59 -15.46 -14.57
C ILE A 88 2.46 -15.09 -15.53
N VAL A 89 2.43 -15.68 -16.74
CA VAL A 89 1.36 -15.48 -17.72
C VAL A 89 0.01 -15.92 -17.17
N TYR A 90 -0.05 -17.09 -16.54
CA TYR A 90 -1.27 -17.62 -15.95
C TYR A 90 -1.76 -16.74 -14.79
N ASP A 91 -0.85 -16.35 -13.89
CA ASP A 91 -1.18 -15.47 -12.77
C ASP A 91 -1.66 -14.11 -13.29
N LEU A 92 -1.00 -13.49 -14.28
CA LEU A 92 -1.47 -12.24 -14.88
C LEU A 92 -2.80 -12.40 -15.62
N TYR A 93 -3.02 -13.51 -16.32
CA TYR A 93 -4.30 -13.78 -17.00
C TYR A 93 -5.46 -13.88 -16.00
N THR A 94 -5.26 -14.67 -14.94
CA THR A 94 -6.28 -14.91 -13.91
C THR A 94 -6.45 -13.69 -13.01
N ARG A 95 -5.36 -12.96 -12.75
CA ARG A 95 -5.26 -11.95 -11.70
C ARG A 95 -4.99 -10.51 -12.21
N TYR A 96 -5.14 -10.21 -13.50
CA TYR A 96 -4.94 -8.83 -13.97
C TYR A 96 -5.71 -8.55 -15.27
N PRO A 97 -6.83 -7.78 -15.26
CA PRO A 97 -7.74 -7.63 -16.40
C PRO A 97 -7.08 -7.18 -17.70
N TYR A 98 -6.08 -6.29 -17.61
CA TYR A 98 -5.35 -5.85 -18.79
C TYR A 98 -4.75 -7.02 -19.58
N PHE A 99 -4.39 -8.11 -18.92
CA PHE A 99 -3.78 -9.28 -19.53
C PHE A 99 -4.80 -10.28 -20.08
N GLN A 100 -6.08 -10.16 -19.76
CA GLN A 100 -7.14 -10.98 -20.36
C GLN A 100 -7.33 -10.59 -21.83
N GLN A 101 -7.53 -11.59 -22.70
CA GLN A 101 -7.76 -11.34 -24.12
C GLN A 101 -9.20 -10.84 -24.31
N GLN A 102 -9.33 -9.69 -24.95
CA GLN A 102 -10.62 -9.08 -25.29
C GLN A 102 -10.89 -9.27 -26.77
N TYR A 103 -12.16 -9.22 -27.18
CA TYR A 103 -12.57 -9.24 -28.59
C TYR A 103 -12.95 -7.84 -29.03
N ASP A 104 -12.62 -7.47 -30.26
CA ASP A 104 -13.05 -6.19 -30.82
C ASP A 104 -14.50 -6.23 -31.33
N ALA A 105 -15.02 -5.08 -31.75
CA ALA A 105 -16.40 -4.93 -32.19
C ALA A 105 -16.76 -5.76 -33.44
N THR A 106 -15.78 -6.29 -34.17
CA THR A 106 -15.99 -7.20 -35.31
C THR A 106 -15.84 -8.67 -34.92
N GLY A 107 -15.69 -8.96 -33.63
CA GLY A 107 -15.53 -10.32 -33.11
C GLY A 107 -14.12 -10.89 -33.30
N LEU A 108 -13.13 -10.09 -33.71
CA LEU A 108 -11.76 -10.56 -33.83
C LEU A 108 -11.07 -10.52 -32.46
N PRO A 109 -10.27 -11.54 -32.11
CA PRO A 109 -9.53 -11.54 -30.86
C PRO A 109 -8.46 -10.45 -30.87
N GLY A 110 -8.42 -9.67 -29.79
CA GLY A 110 -7.35 -8.74 -29.46
C GLY A 110 -6.05 -9.47 -29.07
N LEU A 111 -5.06 -8.72 -28.60
CA LEU A 111 -3.75 -9.29 -28.21
C LEU A 111 -3.91 -10.27 -27.03
N SER A 112 -3.32 -11.45 -27.17
CA SER A 112 -3.33 -12.48 -26.13
C SER A 112 -2.48 -12.10 -24.92
N THR A 113 -2.67 -12.81 -23.80
CA THR A 113 -1.83 -12.64 -22.61
C THR A 113 -0.36 -12.92 -22.92
N HIS A 114 -0.09 -13.98 -23.70
CA HIS A 114 1.26 -14.35 -24.12
C HIS A 114 1.92 -13.24 -24.94
N GLN A 115 1.19 -12.60 -25.86
CA GLN A 115 1.71 -11.47 -26.64
C GLN A 115 2.04 -10.28 -25.74
N LYS A 116 1.14 -9.90 -24.83
CA LYS A 116 1.33 -8.77 -23.90
C LYS A 116 2.52 -9.00 -22.96
N CYS A 117 2.61 -10.18 -22.34
CA CYS A 117 3.72 -10.53 -21.43
C CYS A 117 5.05 -10.65 -22.19
N THR A 118 5.04 -11.21 -23.40
CA THR A 118 6.23 -11.30 -24.25
C THR A 118 6.76 -9.91 -24.57
N ALA A 119 5.90 -8.98 -25.01
CA ALA A 119 6.31 -7.62 -25.30
C ALA A 119 6.94 -6.92 -24.07
N ALA A 120 6.40 -7.13 -22.87
CA ALA A 120 6.95 -6.57 -21.64
C ALA A 120 8.32 -7.17 -21.27
N ILE A 121 8.43 -8.51 -21.21
CA ILE A 121 9.68 -9.19 -20.87
C ILE A 121 10.79 -8.87 -21.87
N GLN A 122 10.47 -8.82 -23.16
CA GLN A 122 11.44 -8.49 -24.20
C GLN A 122 11.96 -7.05 -24.06
N GLN A 123 11.10 -6.09 -23.71
CA GLN A 123 11.52 -4.72 -23.38
C GLN A 123 12.48 -4.71 -22.17
N LEU A 124 12.16 -5.44 -21.09
CA LEU A 124 13.07 -5.55 -19.92
C LEU A 124 14.41 -6.20 -20.30
N ALA A 125 14.37 -7.28 -21.08
CA ALA A 125 15.51 -8.12 -21.43
C ALA A 125 16.50 -7.45 -22.38
N TYR A 126 16.01 -6.63 -23.32
CA TYR A 126 16.80 -6.04 -24.40
C TYR A 126 16.93 -4.52 -24.31
N GLY A 127 16.06 -3.82 -23.57
CA GLY A 127 16.14 -2.36 -23.42
C GLY A 127 15.93 -1.59 -24.73
N ILE A 128 15.29 -2.22 -25.73
CA ILE A 128 14.97 -1.58 -27.02
C ILE A 128 13.58 -0.93 -26.97
N THR A 129 13.38 0.10 -27.79
CA THR A 129 12.10 0.85 -27.89
C THR A 129 10.97 -0.01 -28.45
N GLY A 130 9.72 0.38 -28.14
CA GLY A 130 8.53 -0.37 -28.52
C GLY A 130 8.31 -0.54 -30.03
N ASP A 131 8.96 0.30 -30.84
CA ASP A 131 8.92 0.34 -32.31
C ASP A 131 9.67 -0.82 -32.96
N ALA A 132 10.77 -1.28 -32.35
CA ALA A 132 11.51 -2.46 -32.81
C ALA A 132 10.72 -3.78 -32.71
N TRP A 133 9.54 -3.76 -32.08
CA TRP A 133 8.68 -4.92 -31.87
C TRP A 133 7.45 -4.98 -32.79
N ASP A 134 7.30 -3.99 -33.68
CA ASP A 134 6.27 -4.02 -34.73
C ASP A 134 6.48 -5.21 -35.70
N ASP A 135 7.70 -5.73 -35.79
CA ASP A 135 8.04 -6.86 -36.68
C ASP A 135 7.70 -8.26 -36.11
N TYR A 136 7.85 -8.48 -34.79
CA TYR A 136 7.75 -9.82 -34.20
C TYR A 136 6.43 -10.10 -33.46
N VAL A 137 5.97 -9.19 -32.60
CA VAL A 137 4.68 -9.33 -31.89
C VAL A 137 3.54 -8.59 -32.58
N ARG A 138 3.82 -7.87 -33.68
CA ARG A 138 2.84 -7.11 -34.47
C ARG A 138 2.03 -6.15 -33.60
N MET A 139 2.72 -5.49 -32.68
CA MET A 139 2.14 -4.64 -31.64
C MET A 139 2.64 -3.20 -31.82
N GLY A 140 1.71 -2.24 -31.85
CA GLY A 140 2.07 -0.82 -31.94
C GLY A 140 2.83 -0.34 -30.70
N GLU A 141 3.77 0.59 -30.88
CA GLU A 141 4.68 1.09 -29.83
C GLU A 141 3.95 1.53 -28.55
N SER A 142 2.86 2.29 -28.68
CA SER A 142 2.05 2.74 -27.53
C SER A 142 1.46 1.58 -26.73
N THR A 143 1.09 0.49 -27.42
CA THR A 143 0.55 -0.72 -26.79
C THR A 143 1.66 -1.53 -26.13
N ALA A 144 2.85 -1.61 -26.75
CA ALA A 144 4.02 -2.25 -26.14
C ALA A 144 4.44 -1.55 -24.83
N ARG A 145 4.45 -0.20 -24.81
CA ARG A 145 4.71 0.58 -23.60
C ARG A 145 3.66 0.35 -22.51
N LYS A 146 2.37 0.29 -22.87
CA LYS A 146 1.30 -0.08 -21.92
C LYS A 146 1.49 -1.48 -21.36
N CYS A 147 1.86 -2.46 -22.20
CA CYS A 147 2.15 -3.82 -21.75
C CYS A 147 3.28 -3.84 -20.72
N LEU A 148 4.36 -3.09 -20.95
CA LEU A 148 5.45 -2.98 -19.97
C LEU A 148 4.95 -2.41 -18.64
N ASN A 149 4.23 -1.29 -18.66
CA ASN A 149 3.74 -0.64 -17.45
C ASN A 149 2.81 -1.54 -16.62
N HIS A 150 1.79 -2.14 -17.25
CA HIS A 150 0.90 -3.06 -16.54
C HIS A 150 1.63 -4.34 -16.10
N PHE A 151 2.60 -4.81 -16.86
CA PHE A 151 3.39 -5.99 -16.48
C PHE A 151 4.21 -5.72 -15.21
N VAL A 152 5.01 -4.65 -15.18
CA VAL A 152 5.85 -4.35 -14.00
C VAL A 152 4.99 -4.08 -12.76
N GLU A 153 3.83 -3.45 -12.93
CA GLU A 153 2.88 -3.22 -11.85
C GLU A 153 2.25 -4.52 -11.33
N GLY A 154 1.81 -5.40 -12.22
CA GLY A 154 1.29 -6.71 -11.86
C GLY A 154 2.35 -7.58 -11.15
N ILE A 155 3.60 -7.55 -11.60
CA ILE A 155 4.71 -8.26 -10.95
C ILE A 155 4.91 -7.76 -9.50
N ILE A 156 4.94 -6.44 -9.30
CA ILE A 156 5.10 -5.86 -7.96
C ILE A 156 3.93 -6.26 -7.06
N GLN A 157 2.70 -6.12 -7.53
CA GLN A 157 1.49 -6.40 -6.74
C GLN A 157 1.39 -7.87 -6.33
N MET A 158 1.71 -8.80 -7.23
CA MET A 158 1.54 -10.23 -6.96
C MET A 158 2.73 -10.86 -6.24
N TYR A 159 3.95 -10.40 -6.51
CA TYR A 159 5.17 -11.10 -6.07
C TYR A 159 6.06 -10.26 -5.15
N GLY A 160 5.82 -8.95 -5.00
CA GLY A 160 6.65 -8.06 -4.20
C GLY A 160 6.76 -8.48 -2.73
N LYS A 161 5.63 -8.82 -2.09
CA LYS A 161 5.57 -9.26 -0.69
C LYS A 161 6.35 -10.54 -0.39
N VAL A 162 6.69 -11.33 -1.41
CA VAL A 162 7.37 -12.61 -1.25
C VAL A 162 8.81 -12.53 -1.71
N TYR A 163 9.05 -11.91 -2.87
CA TYR A 163 10.35 -11.91 -3.53
C TYR A 163 11.15 -10.62 -3.32
N LEU A 164 10.63 -9.61 -2.62
CA LEU A 164 11.38 -8.44 -2.15
C LEU A 164 10.94 -8.07 -0.73
N ARG A 165 10.98 -9.07 0.16
CA ARG A 165 10.60 -8.97 1.57
C ARG A 165 11.84 -8.87 2.47
N LYS A 166 11.66 -8.34 3.68
CA LYS A 166 12.69 -8.41 4.72
C LYS A 166 12.91 -9.88 5.17
N PRO A 167 14.13 -10.27 5.60
CA PRO A 167 14.40 -11.61 6.11
C PRO A 167 13.57 -11.94 7.36
N THR A 168 12.96 -13.12 7.43
CA THR A 168 12.33 -13.64 8.66
C THR A 168 13.38 -14.19 9.62
N TYR A 169 12.93 -14.60 10.81
CA TYR A 169 13.76 -15.29 11.79
C TYR A 169 14.49 -16.52 11.20
N GLU A 170 13.80 -17.32 10.39
CA GLU A 170 14.33 -18.52 9.72
C GLU A 170 15.29 -18.17 8.58
N ASP A 171 15.04 -17.10 7.84
CA ASP A 171 15.97 -16.65 6.79
C ASP A 171 17.28 -16.19 7.41
N ILE A 172 17.22 -15.42 8.50
CA ILE A 172 18.41 -14.92 9.20
C ILE A 172 19.27 -16.10 9.66
N GLN A 173 18.68 -17.24 10.07
CA GLN A 173 19.44 -18.46 10.37
C GLN A 173 20.29 -18.91 9.20
N GLN A 174 19.65 -19.02 8.05
CA GLN A 174 20.22 -19.62 6.86
C GLN A 174 21.25 -18.67 6.28
N LEU A 175 20.99 -17.37 6.32
CA LEU A 175 21.94 -16.32 5.95
C LEU A 175 23.18 -16.36 6.83
N TYR A 176 23.04 -16.43 8.17
CA TYR A 176 24.20 -16.53 9.06
C TYR A 176 25.04 -17.76 8.77
N ALA A 177 24.40 -18.94 8.66
CA ALA A 177 25.11 -20.18 8.39
C ALA A 177 25.82 -20.13 7.02
N ALA A 178 25.14 -19.61 6.00
CA ALA A 178 25.69 -19.52 4.65
C ALA A 178 26.84 -18.52 4.55
N HIS A 179 26.75 -17.35 5.22
CA HIS A 179 27.80 -16.36 5.18
C HIS A 179 29.00 -16.72 6.05
N ASP A 180 28.78 -17.40 7.18
CA ASP A 180 29.86 -17.93 8.01
C ASP A 180 30.63 -19.03 7.26
N ASP A 181 29.93 -20.00 6.65
CA ASP A 181 30.57 -21.06 5.85
C ASP A 181 31.38 -20.51 4.67
N ARG A 182 30.82 -19.55 3.92
CA ARG A 182 31.46 -19.04 2.71
C ARG A 182 32.56 -18.00 2.98
N HIS A 183 32.35 -17.12 3.95
CA HIS A 183 33.20 -15.94 4.14
C HIS A 183 33.89 -15.89 5.51
N GLY A 184 33.45 -16.70 6.49
CA GLY A 184 33.93 -16.64 7.86
C GLY A 184 33.46 -15.40 8.62
N PHE A 185 32.25 -14.90 8.30
CA PHE A 185 31.62 -13.74 8.97
C PHE A 185 30.34 -14.16 9.71
N PRO A 186 30.44 -14.60 10.98
CA PRO A 186 29.27 -14.88 11.81
C PRO A 186 28.39 -13.64 11.94
N GLY A 187 27.07 -13.80 11.82
CA GLY A 187 26.10 -12.71 11.96
C GLY A 187 25.89 -11.84 10.72
N MET A 188 26.56 -12.14 9.60
CA MET A 188 26.41 -11.40 8.35
C MET A 188 25.06 -11.72 7.67
N LEU A 189 24.31 -10.67 7.35
CA LEU A 189 23.07 -10.73 6.57
C LEU A 189 23.31 -10.62 5.07
N GLY A 190 24.34 -9.87 4.69
CA GLY A 190 24.69 -9.60 3.29
C GLY A 190 25.59 -8.38 3.17
N SER A 191 25.73 -7.90 1.93
CA SER A 191 26.50 -6.70 1.60
C SER A 191 25.57 -5.59 1.09
N LEU A 192 25.80 -4.35 1.52
CA LEU A 192 25.03 -3.16 1.16
C LEU A 192 25.89 -2.26 0.26
N ASP A 193 25.31 -1.77 -0.84
CA ASP A 193 25.97 -0.82 -1.73
C ASP A 193 24.94 -0.06 -2.59
N CYS A 194 25.37 1.05 -3.18
CA CYS A 194 24.59 1.87 -4.09
C CYS A 194 24.97 1.62 -5.57
N MET A 195 23.99 1.66 -6.47
CA MET A 195 24.25 1.73 -7.92
C MET A 195 23.45 2.82 -8.62
N HIS A 196 24.04 3.40 -9.67
CA HIS A 196 23.44 4.51 -10.42
C HIS A 196 22.79 4.04 -11.72
N TRP A 197 21.54 4.40 -11.94
CA TRP A 197 20.89 4.28 -13.24
C TRP A 197 20.85 5.66 -13.93
N GLU A 198 21.54 5.77 -15.07
CA GLU A 198 21.58 7.00 -15.86
C GLU A 198 20.19 7.40 -16.37
N TRP A 199 19.89 8.70 -16.35
CA TRP A 199 18.59 9.25 -16.74
C TRP A 199 18.73 10.16 -17.96
N ALA A 200 18.66 9.55 -19.15
CA ALA A 200 18.84 10.27 -20.42
C ALA A 200 17.76 11.32 -20.68
N MET A 201 16.55 11.09 -20.16
CA MET A 201 15.42 12.00 -20.31
C MET A 201 15.22 12.94 -19.10
N CYS A 202 16.26 13.15 -18.29
CA CYS A 202 16.23 14.07 -17.15
C CYS A 202 15.86 15.50 -17.60
N PRO A 203 14.76 16.10 -17.08
CA PRO A 203 14.40 17.48 -17.39
C PRO A 203 15.52 18.46 -17.04
N VAL A 204 15.74 19.48 -17.89
CA VAL A 204 16.82 20.49 -17.69
C VAL A 204 16.76 21.12 -16.29
N ALA A 205 15.57 21.42 -15.79
CA ALA A 205 15.37 21.99 -14.46
C ALA A 205 15.86 21.10 -13.30
N TRP A 206 16.01 19.80 -13.52
CA TRP A 206 16.38 18.82 -12.51
C TRP A 206 17.84 18.36 -12.67
N GLN A 207 18.50 18.67 -13.79
CA GLN A 207 19.88 18.21 -14.05
C GLN A 207 20.85 18.61 -12.94
N GLY A 208 20.73 19.82 -12.37
CA GLY A 208 21.61 20.28 -11.29
C GLY A 208 21.56 19.44 -10.01
N GLN A 209 20.41 18.83 -9.68
CA GLN A 209 20.25 17.99 -8.49
C GLN A 209 20.64 16.53 -8.74
N TYR A 210 20.53 16.05 -9.98
CA TYR A 210 20.72 14.63 -10.34
C TYR A 210 22.08 14.35 -11.01
N HIS A 211 22.83 15.39 -11.35
CA HIS A 211 24.16 15.30 -11.94
C HIS A 211 25.23 15.44 -10.87
N ARG A 212 26.05 14.40 -10.71
CA ARG A 212 27.24 14.43 -9.88
C ARG A 212 28.41 14.92 -10.74
N GLY A 213 29.22 15.87 -10.25
CA GLY A 213 30.27 16.51 -11.06
C GLY A 213 31.37 15.56 -11.58
N ASP A 214 31.48 14.35 -11.04
CA ASP A 214 32.39 13.28 -11.48
C ASP A 214 31.74 12.30 -12.49
N LYS A 215 30.44 12.45 -12.79
CA LYS A 215 29.70 11.60 -13.74
C LYS A 215 29.24 12.42 -14.95
N PRO A 216 29.31 11.87 -16.18
CA PRO A 216 29.00 12.63 -17.38
C PRO A 216 27.50 12.95 -17.52
N HIS A 217 26.63 12.20 -16.84
CA HIS A 217 25.18 12.26 -17.04
C HIS A 217 24.41 12.19 -15.71
N PRO A 218 23.23 12.83 -15.62
CA PRO A 218 22.35 12.69 -14.46
C PRO A 218 21.97 11.23 -14.20
N SER A 219 21.81 10.86 -12.93
CA SER A 219 21.45 9.49 -12.55
C SER A 219 20.54 9.45 -11.32
N ILE A 220 19.92 8.29 -11.12
CA ILE A 220 19.10 7.97 -9.94
C ILE A 220 19.74 6.78 -9.23
N ILE A 221 19.78 6.83 -7.90
CA ILE A 221 20.45 5.83 -7.06
C ILE A 221 19.46 4.73 -6.66
N LEU A 222 19.95 3.49 -6.72
CA LEU A 222 19.43 2.30 -6.03
C LEU A 222 20.40 1.96 -4.90
N GLU A 223 19.96 2.00 -3.65
CA GLU A 223 20.60 1.28 -2.56
C GLU A 223 20.02 -0.14 -2.50
N ALA A 224 20.85 -1.16 -2.31
CA ALA A 224 20.37 -2.52 -2.13
C ALA A 224 21.28 -3.38 -1.25
N ALA A 225 20.66 -4.30 -0.51
CA ALA A 225 21.37 -5.33 0.25
C ALA A 225 21.18 -6.69 -0.39
N ALA A 226 22.28 -7.43 -0.59
CA ALA A 226 22.25 -8.76 -1.20
C ALA A 226 23.10 -9.79 -0.43
N SER A 227 22.60 -11.02 -0.41
CA SER A 227 23.29 -12.19 0.14
C SER A 227 24.19 -12.87 -0.90
N GLN A 228 24.97 -13.86 -0.47
CA GLN A 228 26.00 -14.52 -1.30
C GLN A 228 25.44 -15.37 -2.45
N ASP A 229 24.16 -15.70 -2.46
CA ASP A 229 23.43 -16.26 -3.60
C ASP A 229 22.94 -15.20 -4.61
N THR A 230 23.21 -13.92 -4.34
CA THR A 230 22.75 -12.74 -5.08
C THR A 230 21.26 -12.45 -4.96
N TRP A 231 20.58 -13.02 -3.96
CA TRP A 231 19.24 -12.59 -3.60
C TRP A 231 19.28 -11.18 -3.02
N ILE A 232 18.39 -10.31 -3.48
CA ILE A 232 18.29 -8.93 -3.00
C ILE A 232 17.18 -8.88 -1.95
N TRP A 233 17.53 -8.55 -0.72
CA TRP A 233 16.62 -8.50 0.45
C TRP A 233 16.07 -7.10 0.71
N HIS A 234 16.83 -6.08 0.34
CA HIS A 234 16.45 -4.68 0.50
C HIS A 234 16.75 -3.92 -0.80
N ALA A 235 15.88 -2.98 -1.15
CA ALA A 235 16.04 -2.10 -2.28
C ALA A 235 15.34 -0.76 -2.03
N PHE A 236 16.08 0.35 -2.10
CA PHE A 236 15.57 1.71 -1.99
C PHE A 236 16.00 2.51 -3.23
N PHE A 237 15.03 2.97 -4.03
CA PHE A 237 15.31 3.60 -5.32
C PHE A 237 14.63 4.96 -5.49
N GLY A 238 15.39 5.97 -5.91
CA GLY A 238 14.82 7.27 -6.26
C GLY A 238 15.66 8.48 -5.88
N CYS A 239 16.70 8.29 -5.06
CA CYS A 239 17.56 9.38 -4.63
C CYS A 239 18.32 10.00 -5.83
N PRO A 240 18.50 11.33 -5.84
CA PRO A 240 19.30 12.00 -6.85
C PRO A 240 20.75 11.49 -6.89
N GLY A 241 21.28 11.31 -8.09
CA GLY A 241 22.64 10.81 -8.33
C GLY A 241 23.78 11.68 -7.77
N ALA A 242 23.49 12.91 -7.34
CA ALA A 242 24.45 13.77 -6.67
C ALA A 242 24.65 13.42 -5.18
N MET A 243 23.72 12.66 -4.57
CA MET A 243 23.86 12.21 -3.18
C MET A 243 24.98 11.18 -3.06
N ASN A 244 25.65 11.18 -1.91
CA ASN A 244 26.56 10.10 -1.52
C ASN A 244 25.79 8.99 -0.79
N ASP A 245 26.41 7.84 -0.64
CA ASP A 245 25.75 6.65 -0.07
C ASP A 245 25.29 6.88 1.37
N LEU A 246 25.98 7.72 2.14
CA LEU A 246 25.57 8.07 3.51
C LEU A 246 24.25 8.85 3.54
N ASN A 247 24.10 9.82 2.64
CA ASN A 247 22.87 10.58 2.52
C ASN A 247 21.72 9.69 2.03
N VAL A 248 22.01 8.75 1.12
CA VAL A 248 21.02 7.75 0.66
C VAL A 248 20.58 6.87 1.82
N LEU A 249 21.53 6.36 2.63
CA LEU A 249 21.24 5.55 3.81
C LEU A 249 20.37 6.29 4.83
N ASN A 250 20.61 7.59 5.04
CA ASN A 250 19.79 8.39 5.96
C ASN A 250 18.32 8.54 5.52
N HIS A 251 18.02 8.25 4.25
CA HIS A 251 16.66 8.22 3.71
C HIS A 251 16.12 6.78 3.56
N SER A 252 16.90 5.77 3.93
CA SER A 252 16.60 4.37 3.66
C SER A 252 15.90 3.68 4.84
N PRO A 253 14.88 2.83 4.56
CA PRO A 253 14.16 2.07 5.59
C PRO A 253 14.93 0.83 6.09
N ILE A 254 16.19 0.65 5.70
CA ILE A 254 16.90 -0.63 5.92
C ILE A 254 17.08 -1.01 7.40
N PHE A 255 17.14 -0.03 8.31
CA PHE A 255 17.31 -0.27 9.77
C PHE A 255 16.10 0.08 10.61
N GLU A 256 15.00 0.43 9.96
CA GLU A 256 13.76 0.81 10.60
C GLU A 256 13.36 -0.21 11.71
N ASP A 257 13.22 -1.49 11.36
CA ASP A 257 12.85 -2.56 12.30
C ASP A 257 13.78 -2.65 13.53
N VAL A 258 15.07 -2.34 13.35
CA VAL A 258 16.06 -2.36 14.43
C VAL A 258 15.84 -1.17 15.37
N TYR A 259 15.58 0.01 14.82
CA TYR A 259 15.28 1.20 15.62
C TYR A 259 13.98 1.05 16.42
N ASN A 260 13.03 0.33 15.84
CA ASN A 260 11.68 0.09 16.36
C ASN A 260 11.59 -1.06 17.35
N GLY A 261 12.66 -1.85 17.47
CA GLY A 261 12.69 -3.03 18.32
C GLY A 261 11.81 -4.20 17.83
N ILE A 262 11.36 -4.18 16.58
CA ILE A 262 10.57 -5.27 15.95
C ILE A 262 11.42 -6.20 15.07
N ALA A 263 12.69 -5.86 14.84
CA ALA A 263 13.63 -6.72 14.12
C ALA A 263 13.72 -8.10 14.78
N PRO A 264 13.74 -9.21 14.02
CA PRO A 264 13.80 -10.55 14.61
C PRO A 264 14.99 -10.72 15.57
N ASP A 265 14.68 -11.11 16.80
CA ASP A 265 15.67 -11.31 17.86
C ASP A 265 16.47 -12.60 17.65
N ARG A 266 17.55 -12.50 16.86
CA ARG A 266 18.42 -13.62 16.55
C ARG A 266 19.88 -13.32 16.84
N THR A 267 20.33 -13.84 17.99
CA THR A 267 21.70 -13.62 18.45
C THR A 267 22.73 -14.46 17.70
N PHE A 268 23.94 -13.93 17.56
CA PHE A 268 25.13 -14.69 17.16
C PHE A 268 26.30 -14.41 18.12
N GLN A 269 27.32 -15.25 18.11
CA GLN A 269 28.48 -15.11 18.99
C GLN A 269 29.77 -14.91 18.20
N VAL A 270 30.60 -13.98 18.67
CA VAL A 270 31.96 -13.76 18.16
C VAL A 270 32.87 -13.55 19.35
N ASN A 271 33.97 -14.33 19.44
CA ASN A 271 34.95 -14.23 20.52
C ASN A 271 34.35 -14.27 21.95
N GLY A 272 33.29 -15.05 22.15
CA GLY A 272 32.59 -15.18 23.44
C GLY A 272 31.64 -14.02 23.78
N ALA A 273 31.55 -12.99 22.93
CA ALA A 273 30.54 -11.94 23.04
C ALA A 273 29.29 -12.30 22.23
N THR A 274 28.12 -12.06 22.82
CA THR A 274 26.82 -12.27 22.17
C THR A 274 26.31 -10.96 21.60
N TYR A 275 25.97 -10.97 20.31
CA TYR A 275 25.40 -9.84 19.59
C TYR A 275 23.94 -10.11 19.30
N LYS A 276 23.08 -9.10 19.48
CA LYS A 276 21.63 -9.23 19.38
C LYS A 276 21.11 -9.26 17.94
N HIS A 277 21.70 -8.43 17.07
CA HIS A 277 21.25 -8.25 15.68
C HIS A 277 22.39 -8.46 14.70
N GLY A 278 22.08 -9.02 13.54
CA GLY A 278 23.03 -9.19 12.44
C GLY A 278 23.47 -7.87 11.81
N TYR A 279 24.45 -7.95 10.93
CA TYR A 279 25.02 -6.78 10.27
C TYR A 279 25.15 -6.95 8.77
N TYR A 280 25.25 -5.81 8.08
CA TYR A 280 25.62 -5.73 6.68
C TYR A 280 27.09 -5.32 6.54
N LEU A 281 27.74 -5.85 5.50
CA LEU A 281 29.04 -5.33 5.06
C LEU A 281 28.83 -4.06 4.23
N GLY A 282 29.40 -2.96 4.70
CA GLY A 282 29.42 -1.67 4.00
C GLY A 282 30.84 -1.27 3.62
N ASP A 283 30.98 -0.24 2.79
CA ASP A 283 32.27 0.39 2.57
C ASP A 283 32.69 1.29 3.75
N GLY A 284 33.81 2.00 3.61
CA GLY A 284 34.36 2.84 4.67
C GLY A 284 33.57 4.11 4.99
N ILE A 285 32.61 4.53 4.14
CA ILE A 285 31.91 5.82 4.31
C ILE A 285 30.64 5.72 5.18
N TYR A 286 30.14 4.51 5.45
CA TYR A 286 29.01 4.27 6.35
C TYR A 286 29.29 4.71 7.80
N HIS A 287 28.27 4.83 8.66
CA HIS A 287 28.43 5.15 10.09
C HIS A 287 28.89 3.93 10.93
N GLU A 288 29.57 4.15 12.06
CA GLU A 288 30.03 3.09 12.98
C GLU A 288 28.87 2.54 13.83
N TRP A 289 27.88 1.95 13.17
CA TRP A 289 26.75 1.31 13.85
C TRP A 289 27.01 -0.18 14.06
N ALA A 290 26.44 -0.74 15.13
CA ALA A 290 26.56 -2.16 15.43
C ALA A 290 26.00 -3.08 14.33
N THR A 291 25.14 -2.54 13.46
CA THR A 291 24.55 -3.20 12.29
C THR A 291 25.41 -3.08 11.02
N PHE A 292 26.58 -2.45 11.10
CA PHE A 292 27.55 -2.36 10.01
C PHE A 292 28.92 -2.89 10.41
N VAL A 293 29.52 -3.66 9.50
CA VAL A 293 30.93 -4.02 9.57
C VAL A 293 31.64 -3.46 8.35
N LYS A 294 32.49 -2.46 8.60
CA LYS A 294 33.24 -1.74 7.57
C LYS A 294 34.64 -2.30 7.38
N ALA A 295 35.20 -2.04 6.20
CA ALA A 295 36.61 -2.19 5.95
C ALA A 295 37.43 -1.11 6.69
N PHE A 296 38.63 -1.45 7.17
CA PHE A 296 39.55 -0.47 7.74
C PHE A 296 40.10 0.45 6.63
N SER A 297 39.96 1.77 6.78
CA SER A 297 40.52 2.73 5.82
C SER A 297 42.05 2.64 5.76
N TYR A 298 42.70 2.64 6.92
CA TYR A 298 44.15 2.55 7.09
C TYR A 298 44.50 1.43 8.09
N PRO A 299 44.64 0.17 7.64
CA PRO A 299 45.01 -0.94 8.53
C PRO A 299 46.50 -0.87 8.88
N GLU A 300 46.82 -0.71 10.17
CA GLU A 300 48.19 -0.54 10.67
C GLU A 300 48.87 -1.86 11.07
N ASP A 301 48.10 -2.94 11.19
CA ASP A 301 48.60 -4.26 11.61
C ASP A 301 48.12 -5.39 10.69
N ASP A 302 48.86 -6.51 10.68
CA ASP A 302 48.62 -7.66 9.82
C ASP A 302 47.21 -8.26 9.96
N LYS A 303 46.60 -8.18 11.16
CA LYS A 303 45.25 -8.71 11.37
C LYS A 303 44.22 -7.82 10.69
N ARG A 304 44.35 -6.49 10.83
CA ARG A 304 43.47 -5.52 10.15
C ARG A 304 43.63 -5.57 8.63
N ILE A 305 44.84 -5.78 8.13
CA ILE A 305 45.10 -5.97 6.69
C ILE A 305 44.36 -7.20 6.16
N LYS A 306 44.49 -8.34 6.87
CA LYS A 306 43.78 -9.58 6.50
C LYS A 306 42.26 -9.43 6.58
N PHE A 307 41.76 -8.82 7.65
CA PHE A 307 40.33 -8.57 7.82
C PHE A 307 39.77 -7.68 6.70
N LYS A 308 40.46 -6.57 6.38
CA LYS A 308 40.09 -5.69 5.26
C LYS A 308 39.96 -6.49 3.97
N GLY A 309 40.97 -7.29 3.63
CA GLY A 309 40.95 -8.10 2.41
C GLY A 309 39.79 -9.12 2.37
N ALA A 310 39.49 -9.76 3.51
CA ALA A 310 38.36 -10.69 3.61
C ALA A 310 37.01 -9.98 3.48
N GLN A 311 36.85 -8.83 4.15
CA GLN A 311 35.63 -8.03 4.11
C GLN A 311 35.37 -7.50 2.69
N GLU A 312 36.37 -6.91 2.04
CA GLU A 312 36.26 -6.39 0.68
C GLU A 312 35.95 -7.50 -0.33
N ALA A 313 36.49 -8.71 -0.11
CA ALA A 313 36.18 -9.88 -0.94
C ALA A 313 34.72 -10.34 -0.76
N ALA A 314 34.19 -10.34 0.46
CA ALA A 314 32.79 -10.66 0.73
C ALA A 314 31.83 -9.58 0.21
N ARG A 315 32.21 -8.29 0.30
CA ARG A 315 31.43 -7.16 -0.23
C ARG A 315 31.18 -7.26 -1.73
N LYS A 316 32.02 -7.98 -2.49
CA LYS A 316 31.79 -8.23 -3.93
C LYS A 316 30.49 -9.00 -4.24
N ASP A 317 29.80 -9.55 -3.24
CA ASP A 317 28.51 -10.20 -3.46
C ASP A 317 27.44 -9.22 -3.96
N ILE A 318 27.35 -8.00 -3.43
CA ILE A 318 26.40 -6.99 -3.90
C ILE A 318 26.81 -6.43 -5.27
N GLU A 319 28.11 -6.21 -5.52
CA GLU A 319 28.62 -5.84 -6.84
C GLU A 319 28.29 -6.91 -7.90
N ARG A 320 28.43 -8.19 -7.53
CA ARG A 320 28.04 -9.33 -8.38
C ARG A 320 26.52 -9.34 -8.62
N ALA A 321 25.71 -9.08 -7.60
CA ALA A 321 24.26 -8.98 -7.73
C ALA A 321 23.87 -7.89 -8.73
N PHE A 322 24.44 -6.68 -8.61
CA PHE A 322 24.24 -5.58 -9.57
C PHE A 322 24.69 -5.95 -10.99
N GLY A 323 25.86 -6.57 -11.13
CA GLY A 323 26.38 -7.03 -12.42
C GLY A 323 25.44 -8.04 -13.10
N ILE A 324 24.89 -8.99 -12.34
CA ILE A 324 23.92 -9.96 -12.83
C ILE A 324 22.61 -9.28 -13.21
N LEU A 325 22.11 -8.38 -12.36
CA LEU A 325 20.84 -7.67 -12.57
C LEU A 325 20.88 -6.86 -13.88
N ARG A 326 21.94 -6.06 -14.09
CA ARG A 326 22.15 -5.30 -15.34
C ARG A 326 22.36 -6.17 -16.56
N LYS A 327 23.07 -7.30 -16.42
CA LYS A 327 23.27 -8.23 -17.54
C LYS A 327 21.99 -8.95 -17.93
N ARG A 328 21.11 -9.23 -16.96
CA ARG A 328 19.83 -9.89 -17.17
C ARG A 328 18.82 -8.93 -17.81
N TRP A 329 18.72 -7.73 -17.26
CA TRP A 329 17.75 -6.72 -17.66
C TRP A 329 18.48 -5.55 -18.32
N ASN A 330 18.61 -5.60 -19.64
CA ASN A 330 19.34 -4.55 -20.36
C ASN A 330 18.64 -3.18 -20.23
N ILE A 331 17.33 -3.14 -19.92
CA ILE A 331 16.60 -1.88 -19.68
C ILE A 331 17.22 -1.02 -18.56
N ILE A 332 17.77 -1.63 -17.51
CA ILE A 332 18.46 -0.92 -16.41
C ILE A 332 19.97 -0.77 -16.65
N LYS A 333 20.51 -1.40 -17.70
CA LYS A 333 21.89 -1.22 -18.13
C LYS A 333 22.02 0.01 -19.04
N GLN A 334 21.02 0.25 -19.88
CA GLN A 334 20.96 1.41 -20.76
C GLN A 334 20.48 2.66 -19.99
N PRO A 335 20.84 3.87 -20.46
CA PRO A 335 20.25 5.09 -19.95
C PRO A 335 18.72 5.07 -20.06
N SER A 336 18.05 5.42 -18.96
CA SER A 336 16.59 5.42 -18.89
C SER A 336 15.99 6.45 -19.84
N ARG A 337 15.04 5.98 -20.65
CA ARG A 337 14.23 6.82 -21.55
C ARG A 337 12.89 7.21 -20.94
N PHE A 338 12.65 6.84 -19.68
CA PHE A 338 11.44 7.25 -18.97
C PHE A 338 11.61 8.67 -18.47
N MET A 339 10.58 9.50 -18.64
CA MET A 339 10.53 10.87 -18.10
C MET A 339 10.26 10.90 -16.60
N GLU A 340 9.69 9.83 -16.04
CA GLU A 340 9.12 9.83 -14.70
C GLU A 340 9.87 8.85 -13.79
N ILE A 341 10.46 9.36 -12.71
CA ILE A 341 11.09 8.55 -11.64
C ILE A 341 10.18 7.42 -11.15
N PRO A 342 8.87 7.64 -10.93
CA PRO A 342 7.98 6.56 -10.50
C PRO A 342 7.89 5.38 -11.47
N THR A 343 7.89 5.66 -12.77
CA THR A 343 7.91 4.60 -13.80
C THR A 343 9.25 3.86 -13.75
N MET A 344 10.36 4.58 -13.61
CA MET A 344 11.68 3.96 -13.41
C MET A 344 11.72 3.07 -12.16
N ARG A 345 11.13 3.52 -11.05
CA ARG A 345 11.07 2.75 -9.80
C ARG A 345 10.27 1.45 -9.98
N LYS A 346 9.11 1.49 -10.65
CA LYS A 346 8.33 0.28 -11.00
C LYS A 346 9.17 -0.71 -11.82
N VAL A 347 9.90 -0.22 -12.83
CA VAL A 347 10.78 -1.06 -13.66
C VAL A 347 11.90 -1.68 -12.81
N MET A 348 12.55 -0.90 -11.95
CA MET A 348 13.65 -1.38 -11.10
C MET A 348 13.16 -2.48 -10.15
N TYR A 349 12.07 -2.25 -9.41
CA TYR A 349 11.54 -3.23 -8.46
C TYR A 349 11.05 -4.50 -9.15
N ALA A 350 10.35 -4.39 -10.29
CA ALA A 350 9.97 -5.57 -11.06
C ALA A 350 11.20 -6.36 -11.56
N CYS A 351 12.29 -5.69 -11.96
CA CYS A 351 13.53 -6.36 -12.35
C CYS A 351 14.17 -7.14 -11.19
N ILE A 352 14.13 -6.58 -9.97
CA ILE A 352 14.64 -7.22 -8.75
C ILE A 352 13.78 -8.43 -8.37
N ILE A 353 12.46 -8.26 -8.34
CA ILE A 353 11.49 -9.32 -8.04
C ILE A 353 11.66 -10.50 -9.00
N LEU A 354 11.64 -10.24 -10.31
CA LEU A 354 11.87 -11.28 -11.32
C LEU A 354 13.26 -11.91 -11.18
N HIS A 355 14.27 -11.14 -10.75
CA HIS A 355 15.61 -11.67 -10.53
C HIS A 355 15.63 -12.71 -9.41
N ASN A 356 14.98 -12.42 -8.28
CA ASN A 356 14.84 -13.32 -7.13
C ASN A 356 13.97 -14.55 -7.48
N MET A 357 12.85 -14.38 -8.19
CA MET A 357 12.03 -15.50 -8.70
C MET A 357 12.84 -16.46 -9.58
N ILE A 358 13.75 -15.94 -10.42
CA ILE A 358 14.62 -16.77 -11.25
C ILE A 358 15.70 -17.50 -10.43
N LEU A 359 16.15 -16.94 -9.29
CA LEU A 359 17.08 -17.61 -8.39
C LEU A 359 16.39 -18.80 -7.70
N GLU A 360 15.19 -18.58 -7.16
CA GLU A 360 14.35 -19.64 -6.59
C GLU A 360 14.05 -20.73 -7.64
N ASN A 361 13.56 -20.37 -8.82
CA ASN A 361 13.26 -21.35 -9.87
C ASN A 361 14.49 -22.18 -10.34
N LYS A 362 15.71 -21.69 -10.08
CA LYS A 362 16.96 -22.40 -10.37
C LYS A 362 17.51 -23.16 -9.15
N ASN A 363 16.78 -23.17 -8.04
CA ASN A 363 17.21 -23.71 -6.75
C ASN A 363 18.57 -23.13 -6.32
N LYS A 364 18.74 -21.81 -6.51
CA LYS A 364 19.96 -21.09 -6.13
C LYS A 364 19.80 -20.23 -4.89
N ALA A 365 18.57 -20.01 -4.42
CA ALA A 365 18.31 -19.25 -3.22
C ALA A 365 18.79 -20.03 -1.98
N ILE A 366 19.43 -19.33 -1.05
CA ILE A 366 19.80 -19.87 0.27
C ILE A 366 18.53 -20.18 1.07
N CYS A 367 17.61 -19.22 1.07
CA CYS A 367 16.39 -19.28 1.87
C CYS A 367 15.24 -19.90 1.08
N VAL A 368 14.44 -20.71 1.78
CA VAL A 368 13.21 -21.27 1.24
C VAL A 368 12.15 -20.18 1.10
N VAL A 369 11.53 -20.10 -0.08
CA VAL A 369 10.39 -19.21 -0.30
C VAL A 369 9.14 -19.85 0.30
N PRO A 370 8.36 -19.16 1.16
CA PRO A 370 7.12 -19.69 1.70
C PRO A 370 6.17 -20.16 0.59
N ASN A 371 5.52 -21.32 0.77
CA ASN A 371 4.59 -21.89 -0.22
C ASN A 371 3.34 -21.02 -0.45
N ASP A 372 2.99 -20.20 0.54
CA ASP A 372 1.82 -19.34 0.51
C ASP A 372 2.22 -17.98 -0.09
N ILE A 373 2.06 -17.84 -1.41
CA ILE A 373 1.84 -16.51 -1.98
C ILE A 373 0.46 -16.09 -1.47
N PRO A 374 0.34 -15.05 -0.61
CA PRO A 374 -0.96 -14.56 -0.18
C PRO A 374 -1.80 -14.26 -1.41
N ASP A 375 -3.09 -14.60 -1.40
CA ASP A 375 -3.95 -14.26 -2.51
C ASP A 375 -3.88 -12.74 -2.76
N PRO A 376 -3.50 -12.30 -3.97
CA PRO A 376 -3.63 -10.92 -4.34
C PRO A 376 -5.12 -10.59 -4.34
N PRO A 377 -5.51 -9.37 -3.95
CA PRO A 377 -6.90 -8.95 -3.99
C PRO A 377 -7.50 -9.24 -5.36
N ASN A 378 -8.70 -9.84 -5.37
CA ASN A 378 -9.38 -10.30 -6.57
C ASN A 378 -9.42 -9.18 -7.62
N PRO A 379 -8.82 -9.39 -8.79
CA PRO A 379 -8.63 -8.36 -9.80
C PRO A 379 -9.67 -8.45 -10.91
N GLN A 380 -10.78 -9.19 -10.74
CA GLN A 380 -11.94 -9.15 -11.66
C GLN A 380 -12.69 -7.80 -11.69
N LEU A 381 -12.07 -6.69 -11.28
CA LEU A 381 -12.59 -5.33 -11.43
C LEU A 381 -11.64 -4.53 -12.34
N THR A 382 -12.10 -4.20 -13.55
CA THR A 382 -11.37 -3.46 -14.59
C THR A 382 -11.04 -2.02 -14.14
N GLU A 383 -10.10 -1.34 -14.80
CA GLU A 383 -9.74 0.06 -14.48
C GLU A 383 -10.88 1.08 -14.71
N GLU A 384 -11.89 0.74 -15.51
CA GLU A 384 -13.15 1.48 -15.60
C GLU A 384 -14.12 1.16 -14.43
N GLN A 385 -13.88 0.05 -13.71
CA GLN A 385 -14.57 -0.35 -12.47
C GLN A 385 -13.82 0.05 -11.18
N ARG A 386 -12.53 0.43 -11.27
CA ARG A 386 -11.77 1.04 -10.15
C ARG A 386 -12.20 2.48 -9.85
N ALA A 387 -12.94 3.10 -10.76
CA ALA A 387 -13.65 4.34 -10.53
C ALA A 387 -15.15 4.07 -10.30
N GLN A 388 -15.54 3.21 -9.34
CA GLN A 388 -16.91 3.17 -8.81
C GLN A 388 -17.12 2.15 -7.68
N SER A 389 -17.46 2.65 -6.49
CA SER A 389 -18.44 2.05 -5.57
C SER A 389 -18.39 0.53 -5.28
N SER A 390 -17.85 0.09 -4.14
CA SER A 390 -18.21 -1.21 -3.56
C SER A 390 -19.67 -1.13 -3.11
N ASN A 391 -20.58 -1.86 -3.76
CA ASN A 391 -22.02 -1.81 -3.48
C ASN A 391 -22.52 -3.14 -2.93
N GLY A 392 -23.53 -3.08 -2.07
CA GLY A 392 -24.26 -4.26 -1.63
C GLY A 392 -25.56 -3.89 -0.96
N SER A 393 -26.43 -4.89 -0.79
CA SER A 393 -27.75 -4.71 -0.19
C SER A 393 -28.20 -5.94 0.59
N GLY A 394 -29.17 -5.74 1.47
CA GLY A 394 -29.76 -6.82 2.27
C GLY A 394 -31.08 -6.43 2.93
N LYS A 395 -31.67 -7.35 3.68
CA LYS A 395 -32.99 -7.19 4.28
C LYS A 395 -33.13 -7.92 5.63
N GLY A 396 -33.97 -7.36 6.51
CA GLY A 396 -34.34 -7.90 7.82
C GLY A 396 -35.84 -7.74 8.10
N ARG A 397 -36.32 -8.34 9.19
CA ARG A 397 -37.71 -8.30 9.68
C ARG A 397 -37.91 -7.19 10.72
N GLY A 398 -38.76 -6.20 10.41
CA GLY A 398 -39.29 -5.24 11.38
C GLY A 398 -40.75 -5.49 11.73
N GLN A 399 -41.23 -4.93 12.85
CA GLN A 399 -42.63 -5.09 13.30
C GLN A 399 -43.66 -4.59 12.27
N GLN A 400 -43.33 -3.52 11.53
CA GLN A 400 -44.21 -2.97 10.52
C GLN A 400 -43.96 -3.57 9.13
N GLY A 401 -42.89 -4.36 8.94
CA GLY A 401 -42.54 -5.12 7.73
C GLY A 401 -41.03 -5.17 7.45
N THR A 402 -40.64 -5.53 6.23
CA THR A 402 -39.21 -5.74 5.90
C THR A 402 -38.42 -4.43 5.90
N VAL A 403 -37.38 -4.33 6.73
CA VAL A 403 -36.39 -3.26 6.67
C VAL A 403 -35.33 -3.65 5.64
N LYS A 404 -34.96 -2.73 4.75
CA LYS A 404 -33.95 -2.98 3.72
C LYS A 404 -32.78 -2.04 3.91
N TYR A 405 -31.60 -2.47 3.51
CA TYR A 405 -30.44 -1.58 3.43
C TYR A 405 -29.73 -1.76 2.10
N GLY A 406 -28.98 -0.72 1.74
CA GLY A 406 -28.00 -0.75 0.67
C GLY A 406 -26.85 0.18 1.05
N PHE A 407 -25.68 -0.10 0.52
CA PHE A 407 -24.49 0.67 0.80
C PHE A 407 -23.65 0.87 -0.47
N THR A 408 -22.80 1.88 -0.43
CA THR A 408 -21.81 2.19 -1.46
C THR A 408 -20.52 2.67 -0.80
N LEU A 409 -19.37 2.29 -1.36
CA LEU A 409 -18.04 2.72 -0.92
C LEU A 409 -17.27 3.18 -2.14
N VAL A 410 -17.14 4.49 -2.31
CA VAL A 410 -16.48 5.12 -3.44
C VAL A 410 -15.16 5.65 -2.95
N LYS A 411 -14.06 5.15 -3.52
CA LYS A 411 -12.75 5.72 -3.27
C LYS A 411 -12.70 7.17 -3.76
N GLY A 412 -12.22 8.05 -2.91
CA GLY A 412 -11.96 9.45 -3.17
C GLY A 412 -10.89 9.67 -4.22
N LYS A 413 -10.73 10.95 -4.59
CA LYS A 413 -9.65 11.41 -5.47
C LYS A 413 -8.35 11.66 -4.70
N ALA A 414 -8.38 11.59 -3.38
CA ALA A 414 -7.22 11.66 -2.52
C ALA A 414 -6.28 10.46 -2.77
N ASN A 415 -4.98 10.69 -2.61
CA ASN A 415 -3.94 9.74 -2.98
C ASN A 415 -3.55 8.80 -1.82
N HIS A 416 -4.56 8.20 -1.19
CA HIS A 416 -4.45 7.08 -0.26
C HIS A 416 -5.27 5.88 -0.79
N PRO A 417 -5.10 4.64 -0.30
CA PRO A 417 -6.05 3.54 -0.53
C PRO A 417 -7.46 3.87 -0.02
N MET A 418 -8.46 3.03 -0.28
CA MET A 418 -9.75 3.18 0.43
C MET A 418 -9.50 2.90 1.91
N GLU A 419 -9.59 3.91 2.76
CA GLU A 419 -9.38 3.77 4.21
C GLU A 419 -10.71 3.57 4.96
N ASP A 420 -11.83 3.87 4.30
CA ASP A 420 -13.16 3.61 4.83
C ASP A 420 -13.51 2.12 4.88
N TYR A 421 -14.07 1.70 6.01
CA TYR A 421 -14.73 0.41 6.18
C TYR A 421 -16.19 0.60 6.60
N HIS A 422 -16.98 -0.46 6.42
CA HIS A 422 -18.37 -0.46 6.84
C HIS A 422 -18.80 -1.81 7.39
N VAL A 423 -19.89 -1.82 8.14
CA VAL A 423 -20.68 -3.02 8.43
C VAL A 423 -22.10 -2.70 8.03
N ALA A 424 -22.75 -3.59 7.27
CA ALA A 424 -24.18 -3.48 6.99
C ALA A 424 -24.77 -4.89 6.89
N LYS A 425 -25.44 -5.34 7.95
CA LYS A 425 -26.03 -6.68 8.00
C LYS A 425 -27.15 -6.80 9.02
N PHE A 426 -28.01 -7.79 8.81
CA PHE A 426 -28.95 -8.29 9.83
C PHE A 426 -28.44 -9.61 10.39
N ILE A 427 -28.53 -9.78 11.71
CA ILE A 427 -28.18 -11.04 12.39
C ILE A 427 -29.27 -11.45 13.39
N PRO A 428 -29.56 -12.75 13.55
CA PRO A 428 -30.28 -13.25 14.71
C PRO A 428 -29.33 -13.30 15.91
N TYR A 429 -29.74 -12.77 17.06
CA TYR A 429 -28.96 -12.78 18.30
C TYR A 429 -29.88 -12.88 19.52
N GLN A 430 -29.71 -13.95 20.32
CA GLN A 430 -30.48 -14.22 21.54
C GLN A 430 -32.02 -14.05 21.37
N GLY A 431 -32.56 -14.60 20.28
CA GLY A 431 -34.01 -14.55 19.98
C GLY A 431 -34.53 -13.21 19.46
N ARG A 432 -33.63 -12.24 19.20
CA ARG A 432 -33.93 -10.94 18.60
C ARG A 432 -33.26 -10.83 17.24
N GLU A 433 -33.82 -10.01 16.36
CA GLU A 433 -33.15 -9.63 15.12
C GLU A 433 -32.43 -8.29 15.33
N LEU A 434 -31.15 -8.23 14.98
CA LEU A 434 -30.34 -7.03 15.08
C LEU A 434 -29.91 -6.57 13.69
N GLY A 435 -30.21 -5.33 13.34
CA GLY A 435 -29.58 -4.62 12.23
C GLY A 435 -28.34 -3.90 12.75
N LEU A 436 -27.17 -4.23 12.20
CA LEU A 436 -25.89 -3.64 12.57
C LEU A 436 -25.37 -2.86 11.36
N PHE A 437 -25.23 -1.55 11.53
CA PHE A 437 -24.77 -0.64 10.50
C PHE A 437 -23.67 0.25 11.04
N ALA A 438 -22.55 0.36 10.34
CA ALA A 438 -21.46 1.25 10.76
C ALA A 438 -20.67 1.74 9.56
N ILE A 439 -20.11 2.94 9.68
CA ILE A 439 -19.03 3.45 8.84
C ILE A 439 -17.87 3.80 9.74
N TYR A 440 -16.69 3.39 9.29
CA TYR A 440 -15.41 3.66 9.92
C TYR A 440 -14.57 4.40 8.90
N ASP A 441 -14.48 5.72 9.05
CA ASP A 441 -13.66 6.57 8.19
C ASP A 441 -12.23 6.50 8.73
N GLY A 442 -11.33 5.92 7.94
CA GLY A 442 -9.95 5.66 8.34
C GLY A 442 -9.05 6.82 7.97
N HIS A 443 -8.00 7.03 8.77
CA HIS A 443 -6.95 7.97 8.40
C HIS A 443 -5.58 7.43 8.80
N LEU A 444 -4.58 7.69 7.95
CA LEU A 444 -3.20 7.21 8.13
C LEU A 444 -3.14 5.67 8.20
N GLY A 445 -3.90 5.00 7.33
CA GLY A 445 -3.99 3.54 7.26
C GLY A 445 -5.39 3.00 7.50
N ASP A 446 -5.59 1.75 7.10
CA ASP A 446 -6.89 1.09 7.05
C ASP A 446 -7.04 -0.07 8.08
N SER A 447 -6.00 -0.29 8.87
CA SER A 447 -5.93 -1.35 9.90
C SER A 447 -6.86 -1.10 11.09
N VAL A 448 -6.93 0.14 11.61
CA VAL A 448 -7.88 0.51 12.68
C VAL A 448 -9.33 0.37 12.22
N PRO A 449 -9.79 0.94 11.08
CA PRO A 449 -11.16 0.74 10.62
C PRO A 449 -11.45 -0.74 10.30
N ALA A 450 -10.49 -1.50 9.76
CA ALA A 450 -10.63 -2.95 9.58
C ALA A 450 -10.80 -3.71 10.90
N TYR A 451 -10.06 -3.31 11.95
CA TYR A 451 -10.22 -3.88 13.29
C TYR A 451 -11.60 -3.56 13.87
N LEU A 452 -12.04 -2.30 13.78
CA LEU A 452 -13.38 -1.90 14.21
C LEU A 452 -14.47 -2.70 13.49
N GLN A 453 -14.34 -2.91 12.17
CA GLN A 453 -15.26 -3.72 11.37
C GLN A 453 -15.42 -5.14 11.94
N ARG A 454 -14.32 -5.77 12.38
CA ARG A 454 -14.32 -7.14 12.89
C ARG A 454 -14.75 -7.24 14.35
N HIS A 455 -14.43 -6.24 15.17
CA HIS A 455 -14.46 -6.38 16.62
C HIS A 455 -15.50 -5.51 17.33
N LEU A 456 -15.78 -4.28 16.87
CA LEU A 456 -16.54 -3.31 17.67
C LEU A 456 -17.95 -3.78 18.02
N PHE A 457 -18.74 -4.25 17.02
CA PHE A 457 -20.07 -4.80 17.31
C PHE A 457 -20.03 -6.04 18.19
N SER A 458 -19.02 -6.91 18.02
CA SER A 458 -18.87 -8.08 18.88
C SER A 458 -18.65 -7.67 20.33
N ASN A 459 -17.82 -6.64 20.56
CA ASN A 459 -17.52 -6.12 21.89
C ASN A 459 -18.76 -5.49 22.52
N ILE A 460 -19.52 -4.67 21.77
CA ILE A 460 -20.78 -4.08 22.24
C ILE A 460 -21.78 -5.16 22.69
N LEU A 461 -22.00 -6.18 21.84
CA LEU A 461 -23.00 -7.23 22.10
C LEU A 461 -22.59 -8.23 23.19
N LYS A 462 -21.30 -8.22 23.60
CA LYS A 462 -20.76 -9.03 24.70
C LYS A 462 -20.83 -8.34 26.04
N GLU A 463 -21.09 -7.03 26.10
CA GLU A 463 -21.29 -6.34 27.38
C GLU A 463 -22.54 -6.87 28.07
N GLU A 464 -22.39 -7.26 29.34
CA GLU A 464 -23.45 -7.91 30.14
C GLU A 464 -24.72 -7.05 30.24
N GLU A 465 -24.54 -5.74 30.34
CA GLU A 465 -25.61 -4.76 30.51
C GLU A 465 -26.22 -4.31 29.17
N PHE A 466 -25.83 -4.86 28.01
CA PHE A 466 -26.26 -4.34 26.71
C PHE A 466 -27.79 -4.27 26.57
N TRP A 467 -28.52 -5.21 27.17
CA TRP A 467 -29.98 -5.26 27.06
C TRP A 467 -30.72 -4.41 28.09
N THR A 468 -30.05 -4.03 29.18
CA THR A 468 -30.62 -3.24 30.28
C THR A 468 -30.21 -1.78 30.19
N ASP A 469 -28.95 -1.52 29.82
CA ASP A 469 -28.37 -0.21 29.58
C ASP A 469 -27.46 -0.24 28.32
N PRO A 470 -28.06 -0.12 27.13
CA PRO A 470 -27.31 -0.07 25.88
C PRO A 470 -26.34 1.12 25.82
N ASN A 471 -26.68 2.27 26.41
CA ASN A 471 -25.83 3.47 26.33
C ASN A 471 -24.51 3.21 27.04
N ARG A 472 -24.57 2.77 28.31
CA ARG A 472 -23.37 2.44 29.08
C ARG A 472 -22.56 1.34 28.41
N SER A 473 -23.22 0.33 27.88
CA SER A 473 -22.57 -0.81 27.20
C SER A 473 -21.85 -0.39 25.93
N ILE A 474 -22.47 0.48 25.12
CA ILE A 474 -21.83 1.03 23.92
C ILE A 474 -20.61 1.87 24.31
N SER A 475 -20.74 2.81 25.27
CA SER A 475 -19.60 3.63 25.71
C SER A 475 -18.44 2.78 26.23
N LYS A 476 -18.73 1.78 27.06
CA LYS A 476 -17.72 0.88 27.63
C LYS A 476 -17.05 0.00 26.57
N ALA A 477 -17.81 -0.49 25.59
CA ALA A 477 -17.26 -1.26 24.49
C ALA A 477 -16.40 -0.42 23.56
N TYR A 478 -16.77 0.84 23.31
CA TYR A 478 -15.93 1.80 22.56
C TYR A 478 -14.60 2.01 23.29
N GLU A 479 -14.63 2.35 24.58
CA GLU A 479 -13.42 2.53 25.40
C GLU A 479 -12.53 1.28 25.41
N ARG A 480 -13.11 0.10 25.66
CA ARG A 480 -12.37 -1.18 25.66
C ARG A 480 -11.77 -1.52 24.29
N THR A 481 -12.50 -1.25 23.22
CA THR A 481 -12.03 -1.51 21.85
C THR A 481 -10.87 -0.57 21.52
N ASP A 482 -10.95 0.70 21.90
CA ASP A 482 -9.87 1.66 21.74
C ASP A 482 -8.64 1.28 22.58
N GLN A 483 -8.81 0.86 23.84
CA GLN A 483 -7.71 0.33 24.66
C GLN A 483 -7.07 -0.92 24.02
N ALA A 484 -7.88 -1.80 23.42
CA ALA A 484 -7.37 -2.96 22.68
C ALA A 484 -6.56 -2.52 21.45
N ILE A 485 -7.03 -1.52 20.70
CA ILE A 485 -6.32 -0.95 19.55
C ILE A 485 -4.98 -0.33 19.99
N LEU A 486 -4.99 0.45 21.07
CA LEU A 486 -3.79 1.11 21.61
C LEU A 486 -2.78 0.12 22.22
N SER A 487 -3.24 -1.04 22.70
CA SER A 487 -2.38 -2.11 23.23
C SER A 487 -1.83 -3.05 22.17
N HIS A 488 -2.55 -3.25 21.05
CA HIS A 488 -2.11 -4.01 19.87
C HIS A 488 -1.45 -3.12 18.80
N ASN A 489 -0.95 -1.95 19.22
CA ASN A 489 -0.54 -0.89 18.30
C ASN A 489 0.57 -1.24 17.28
N PRO A 490 1.55 -2.14 17.52
CA PRO A 490 2.49 -2.51 16.45
C PRO A 490 1.82 -3.27 15.29
N ASP A 491 0.70 -3.96 15.53
CA ASP A 491 -0.02 -4.73 14.50
C ASP A 491 -1.08 -3.90 13.75
N LEU A 492 -1.58 -2.81 14.36
CA LEU A 492 -2.69 -2.00 13.84
C LEU A 492 -2.27 -0.64 13.25
N GLY A 493 -0.99 -0.29 13.33
CA GLY A 493 -0.44 0.94 12.77
C GLY A 493 -0.70 2.21 13.61
N ARG A 494 -0.21 3.34 13.10
CA ARG A 494 -0.24 4.66 13.78
C ARG A 494 -1.52 5.45 13.57
N GLY A 495 -2.31 5.06 12.57
CA GLY A 495 -3.52 5.75 12.20
C GLY A 495 -4.67 5.59 13.18
N GLY A 496 -5.82 6.06 12.76
CA GLY A 496 -7.02 6.04 13.55
C GLY A 496 -8.24 5.85 12.68
N SER A 497 -9.39 5.89 13.32
CA SER A 497 -10.65 5.89 12.60
C SER A 497 -11.76 6.55 13.38
N THR A 498 -12.66 7.19 12.65
CA THR A 498 -13.98 7.54 13.14
C THR A 498 -14.84 6.28 13.27
N ALA A 499 -15.96 6.38 13.97
CA ALA A 499 -16.97 5.34 13.96
C ALA A 499 -18.35 5.93 14.20
N VAL A 500 -19.18 5.93 13.15
CA VAL A 500 -20.62 6.12 13.29
C VAL A 500 -21.28 4.74 13.24
N THR A 501 -21.88 4.31 14.34
CA THR A 501 -22.57 3.01 14.44
C THR A 501 -24.06 3.19 14.68
N ALA A 502 -24.85 2.26 14.17
CA ALA A 502 -26.29 2.17 14.35
C ALA A 502 -26.69 0.72 14.65
N ILE A 503 -27.38 0.51 15.77
CA ILE A 503 -27.92 -0.79 16.20
C ILE A 503 -29.44 -0.71 16.21
N LEU A 504 -30.07 -1.51 15.35
CA LEU A 504 -31.52 -1.60 15.21
C LEU A 504 -32.02 -2.92 15.81
N ILE A 505 -32.74 -2.86 16.92
CA ILE A 505 -33.27 -4.03 17.62
C ILE A 505 -34.72 -4.28 17.18
N ASN A 506 -34.98 -5.46 16.62
CA ASN A 506 -36.28 -5.93 16.13
C ASN A 506 -36.98 -4.97 15.16
N GLY A 507 -36.18 -4.20 14.40
CA GLY A 507 -36.68 -3.18 13.48
C GLY A 507 -37.43 -2.02 14.15
N ARG A 508 -37.28 -1.84 15.47
CA ARG A 508 -38.04 -0.84 16.25
C ARG A 508 -37.17 0.11 17.04
N LYS A 509 -36.19 -0.38 17.79
CA LYS A 509 -35.39 0.49 18.67
C LYS A 509 -34.04 0.74 18.03
N LEU A 510 -33.69 2.00 17.80
CA LEU A 510 -32.46 2.42 17.15
C LEU A 510 -31.55 3.15 18.15
N TRP A 511 -30.31 2.70 18.27
CA TRP A 511 -29.22 3.44 18.90
C TRP A 511 -28.23 3.87 17.85
N VAL A 512 -27.84 5.14 17.86
CA VAL A 512 -26.76 5.68 17.04
C VAL A 512 -25.68 6.19 17.98
N ALA A 513 -24.44 5.80 17.74
CA ALA A 513 -23.27 6.25 18.50
C ALA A 513 -22.20 6.76 17.56
N ASN A 514 -21.54 7.88 17.90
CA ASN A 514 -20.54 8.48 17.04
C ASN A 514 -19.25 8.86 17.78
N VAL A 515 -18.12 8.64 17.10
CA VAL A 515 -16.78 9.16 17.41
C VAL A 515 -16.20 9.67 16.08
N GLY A 516 -15.70 10.91 16.02
CA GLY A 516 -15.24 11.54 14.78
C GLY A 516 -16.32 12.36 14.07
N ASP A 517 -16.12 12.63 12.78
CA ASP A 517 -16.92 13.52 11.92
C ASP A 517 -17.73 12.79 10.83
N SER A 518 -17.65 11.45 10.79
CA SER A 518 -18.70 10.64 10.17
C SER A 518 -20.07 10.93 10.81
N ARG A 519 -21.15 10.85 10.02
CA ARG A 519 -22.48 11.31 10.46
C ARG A 519 -23.62 10.38 10.07
N ALA A 520 -24.61 10.31 10.97
CA ALA A 520 -25.86 9.60 10.78
C ALA A 520 -27.06 10.56 10.81
N VAL A 521 -27.93 10.46 9.81
CA VAL A 521 -29.11 11.32 9.62
C VAL A 521 -30.35 10.45 9.39
N LEU A 522 -31.38 10.65 10.20
CA LEU A 522 -32.68 9.99 10.06
C LEU A 522 -33.66 10.91 9.35
N SER A 523 -34.46 10.38 8.42
CA SER A 523 -35.65 11.09 7.92
C SER A 523 -36.89 10.72 8.72
N ARG A 524 -37.66 11.74 9.10
CA ARG A 524 -39.03 11.57 9.60
C ARG A 524 -39.96 12.58 8.91
N ARG A 525 -41.00 12.09 8.23
CA ARG A 525 -41.93 12.91 7.42
C ARG A 525 -41.19 13.85 6.45
N GLY A 526 -40.16 13.35 5.79
CA GLY A 526 -39.29 14.10 4.88
C GLY A 526 -38.31 15.08 5.54
N GLN A 527 -38.31 15.23 6.87
CA GLN A 527 -37.38 16.14 7.55
C GLN A 527 -36.14 15.40 8.05
N ALA A 528 -34.96 15.96 7.75
CA ALA A 528 -33.69 15.44 8.21
C ALA A 528 -33.45 15.73 9.70
N ILE A 529 -33.09 14.68 10.43
CA ILE A 529 -32.79 14.73 11.87
C ILE A 529 -31.43 14.08 12.11
N GLN A 530 -30.43 14.89 12.44
CA GLN A 530 -29.08 14.40 12.72
C GLN A 530 -29.04 13.63 14.04
N MET A 531 -28.71 12.33 13.93
CA MET A 531 -28.66 11.39 15.05
C MET A 531 -27.28 11.37 15.72
N SER A 532 -26.20 11.66 14.99
CA SER A 532 -24.84 11.80 15.54
C SER A 532 -24.52 13.25 15.97
N VAL A 533 -23.39 13.42 16.66
CA VAL A 533 -22.72 14.72 16.89
C VAL A 533 -21.34 14.60 16.27
N ASP A 534 -20.95 15.56 15.44
CA ASP A 534 -19.67 15.54 14.74
C ASP A 534 -18.59 16.15 15.64
N HIS A 535 -17.44 15.50 15.71
CA HIS A 535 -16.39 15.81 16.67
C HIS A 535 -15.26 16.60 16.01
N GLU A 536 -15.45 17.91 15.93
CA GLU A 536 -14.49 18.83 15.32
C GLU A 536 -13.59 19.53 16.37
N PRO A 537 -12.29 19.75 16.07
CA PRO A 537 -11.35 20.38 17.00
C PRO A 537 -11.78 21.76 17.51
N ASN A 538 -12.43 22.58 16.68
CA ASN A 538 -12.90 23.90 17.12
C ASN A 538 -14.02 23.81 18.16
N THR A 539 -14.97 22.88 17.97
CA THR A 539 -16.10 22.68 18.88
C THR A 539 -15.64 22.11 20.22
N GLU A 540 -14.62 21.24 20.20
CA GLU A 540 -14.07 20.61 21.41
C GLU A 540 -12.77 21.24 21.93
N ARG A 541 -12.42 22.44 21.46
CA ARG A 541 -11.17 23.14 21.77
C ARG A 541 -10.82 23.14 23.26
N GLY A 542 -11.78 23.48 24.11
CA GLY A 542 -11.56 23.52 25.56
C GLY A 542 -11.19 22.15 26.16
N SER A 543 -11.77 21.05 25.65
CA SER A 543 -11.41 19.70 26.08
C SER A 543 -9.99 19.33 25.66
N ILE A 544 -9.59 19.72 24.45
CA ILE A 544 -8.25 19.46 23.89
C ILE A 544 -7.19 20.25 24.68
N GLU A 545 -7.42 21.55 24.89
CA GLU A 545 -6.50 22.45 25.59
C GLU A 545 -6.35 22.07 27.08
N ASN A 546 -7.43 21.67 27.76
CA ASN A 546 -7.37 21.16 29.13
C ASN A 546 -6.57 19.85 29.28
N ARG A 547 -6.41 19.10 28.19
CA ARG A 547 -5.58 17.88 28.12
C ARG A 547 -4.15 18.15 27.64
N GLY A 548 -3.74 19.42 27.59
CA GLY A 548 -2.39 19.84 27.20
C GLY A 548 -2.15 19.84 25.68
N GLY A 549 -3.18 19.68 24.87
CA GLY A 549 -3.10 19.86 23.42
C GLY A 549 -3.37 21.31 23.00
N PHE A 550 -3.37 21.58 21.70
CA PHE A 550 -3.81 22.86 21.13
C PHE A 550 -4.58 22.66 19.84
N VAL A 551 -5.35 23.66 19.41
CA VAL A 551 -6.04 23.64 18.12
C VAL A 551 -5.46 24.71 17.20
N SER A 552 -4.92 24.28 16.07
CA SER A 552 -4.27 25.12 15.05
C SER A 552 -4.87 24.86 13.68
N ASN A 553 -4.98 25.91 12.85
CA ASN A 553 -5.41 25.76 11.46
C ASN A 553 -4.23 25.42 10.53
N MET A 554 -2.98 25.51 10.99
CA MET A 554 -1.81 25.18 10.17
C MET A 554 -1.49 23.68 10.18
N PRO A 555 -1.17 23.06 9.02
CA PRO A 555 -1.15 23.65 7.67
C PRO A 555 -2.56 23.77 7.06
N GLY A 556 -2.87 24.93 6.47
CA GLY A 556 -4.14 25.22 5.77
C GLY A 556 -5.13 26.07 6.57
N ASP A 557 -6.43 25.85 6.30
CA ASP A 557 -7.56 26.60 6.92
C ASP A 557 -8.46 25.72 7.80
N VAL A 558 -8.17 24.41 7.91
CA VAL A 558 -8.95 23.45 8.70
C VAL A 558 -8.34 23.31 10.09
N ALA A 559 -9.17 23.42 11.13
CA ALA A 559 -8.72 23.27 12.50
C ALA A 559 -8.26 21.83 12.79
N ARG A 560 -7.10 21.70 13.44
CA ARG A 560 -6.45 20.43 13.74
C ARG A 560 -5.97 20.36 15.18
N VAL A 561 -6.15 19.21 15.82
CA VAL A 561 -5.55 18.87 17.11
C VAL A 561 -4.04 18.78 16.94
N ASN A 562 -3.30 19.58 17.71
CA ASN A 562 -1.86 19.77 17.66
C ASN A 562 -1.32 20.07 16.24
N GLY A 563 -2.13 20.69 15.37
CA GLY A 563 -1.78 20.95 13.97
C GLY A 563 -1.77 19.71 13.07
N GLN A 564 -2.22 18.55 13.57
CA GLN A 564 -2.11 17.26 12.88
C GLN A 564 -3.49 16.73 12.45
N LEU A 565 -4.38 16.43 13.39
CA LEU A 565 -5.62 15.69 13.12
C LEU A 565 -6.87 16.57 13.04
N ALA A 566 -7.68 16.43 12.00
CA ALA A 566 -8.85 17.28 11.74
C ALA A 566 -10.12 16.86 12.52
N VAL A 567 -10.04 15.82 13.36
CA VAL A 567 -11.11 15.37 14.27
C VAL A 567 -10.64 15.45 15.73
N SER A 568 -11.57 15.72 16.65
CA SER A 568 -11.28 15.80 18.09
C SER A 568 -11.47 14.48 18.85
N ARG A 569 -12.18 13.53 18.24
CA ARG A 569 -12.36 12.17 18.77
C ARG A 569 -12.12 11.14 17.68
N ALA A 570 -11.39 10.08 18.03
CA ALA A 570 -11.07 8.98 17.13
C ALA A 570 -10.66 7.73 17.94
N PHE A 571 -10.82 6.56 17.32
CA PHE A 571 -10.16 5.33 17.74
C PHE A 571 -8.71 5.32 17.27
N GLY A 572 -7.80 4.73 18.04
CA GLY A 572 -6.38 4.70 17.67
C GLY A 572 -5.71 6.05 17.93
N ASP A 573 -4.92 6.54 16.97
CA ASP A 573 -4.18 7.82 17.09
C ASP A 573 -3.30 7.91 18.33
N LYS A 574 -2.53 6.85 18.61
CA LYS A 574 -1.76 6.68 19.85
C LYS A 574 -0.94 7.92 20.23
N ASN A 575 -0.29 8.55 19.25
CA ASN A 575 0.55 9.73 19.44
C ASN A 575 -0.22 10.97 19.90
N LEU A 576 -1.50 11.07 19.56
CA LEU A 576 -2.38 12.18 19.94
C LEU A 576 -3.39 11.79 21.03
N LYS A 577 -3.40 10.52 21.46
CA LYS A 577 -4.44 9.97 22.35
C LYS A 577 -4.59 10.70 23.67
N ASN A 578 -3.50 11.25 24.21
CA ASN A 578 -3.57 12.05 25.43
C ASN A 578 -4.45 13.30 25.27
N HIS A 579 -4.57 13.84 24.05
CA HIS A 579 -5.34 15.03 23.71
C HIS A 579 -6.68 14.72 23.02
N LEU A 580 -6.85 13.49 22.52
CA LEU A 580 -8.06 13.00 21.86
C LEU A 580 -8.95 12.21 22.82
N ARG A 581 -10.20 12.02 22.41
CA ARG A 581 -11.18 11.15 23.09
C ARG A 581 -11.64 10.03 22.17
N SER A 582 -12.15 8.94 22.74
CA SER A 582 -12.80 7.82 22.04
C SER A 582 -14.17 7.49 22.62
N ASP A 583 -14.64 8.25 23.60
CA ASP A 583 -15.98 8.05 24.15
C ASP A 583 -17.04 8.62 23.18
N PRO A 584 -18.10 7.84 22.88
CA PRO A 584 -19.08 8.23 21.88
C PRO A 584 -20.18 9.13 22.44
N ASP A 585 -20.69 10.01 21.59
CA ASP A 585 -22.02 10.60 21.77
C ASP A 585 -23.09 9.62 21.27
N ILE A 586 -24.07 9.28 22.11
CA ILE A 586 -25.08 8.24 21.85
C ILE A 586 -26.49 8.84 21.87
N LYS A 587 -27.29 8.56 20.84
CA LYS A 587 -28.72 8.87 20.80
C LYS A 587 -29.56 7.63 20.55
N HIS A 588 -30.66 7.54 21.28
CA HIS A 588 -31.69 6.50 21.14
C HIS A 588 -32.95 7.07 20.51
N ARG A 589 -33.61 6.29 19.64
CA ARG A 589 -34.93 6.62 19.12
C ARG A 589 -35.73 5.36 18.76
N ASP A 590 -37.04 5.42 18.97
CA ASP A 590 -37.97 4.44 18.40
C ASP A 590 -38.26 4.77 16.93
N ILE A 591 -38.26 3.74 16.09
CA ILE A 591 -38.68 3.75 14.69
C ILE A 591 -40.20 3.55 14.65
N ASP A 592 -40.89 4.53 14.09
CA ASP A 592 -42.34 4.57 13.91
C ASP A 592 -42.71 4.59 12.42
N ALA A 593 -44.01 4.67 12.13
CA ALA A 593 -44.52 4.70 10.75
C ALA A 593 -44.18 6.00 10.00
N ASP A 594 -43.72 7.04 10.71
CA ASP A 594 -43.31 8.32 10.13
C ASP A 594 -41.83 8.33 9.73
N THR A 595 -41.08 7.28 10.11
CA THR A 595 -39.64 7.17 9.89
C THR A 595 -39.37 6.46 8.57
N GLU A 596 -38.66 7.10 7.65
CA GLU A 596 -38.54 6.62 6.27
C GLU A 596 -37.17 5.97 6.00
N ILE A 597 -36.09 6.68 6.33
CA ILE A 597 -34.73 6.24 6.06
C ILE A 597 -33.77 6.67 7.16
N LEU A 598 -32.67 5.93 7.31
CA LEU A 598 -31.47 6.33 8.02
C LEU A 598 -30.31 6.33 7.02
N ILE A 599 -29.54 7.41 6.97
CA ILE A 599 -28.33 7.55 6.19
C ILE A 599 -27.15 7.58 7.16
N LEU A 600 -26.17 6.70 6.99
CA LEU A 600 -24.85 6.84 7.60
C LEU A 600 -23.89 7.18 6.47
N ALA A 601 -23.00 8.14 6.64
CA ALA A 601 -21.94 8.42 5.67
C ALA A 601 -20.65 8.93 6.31
N SER A 602 -19.52 8.71 5.63
CA SER A 602 -18.23 9.36 5.92
C SER A 602 -18.28 10.85 5.61
N ASP A 603 -17.26 11.59 6.04
CA ASP A 603 -17.22 13.04 5.84
C ASP A 603 -17.16 13.42 4.34
N GLY A 604 -16.70 12.50 3.48
CA GLY A 604 -16.66 12.67 2.02
C GLY A 604 -18.04 12.98 1.41
N LEU A 605 -19.13 12.56 2.05
CA LEU A 605 -20.48 13.01 1.68
C LEU A 605 -20.82 14.37 2.33
N TRP A 606 -20.61 14.48 3.64
CA TRP A 606 -21.14 15.56 4.47
C TRP A 606 -20.40 16.89 4.31
N LYS A 607 -19.16 16.87 3.80
CA LYS A 607 -18.41 18.08 3.43
C LYS A 607 -19.04 18.84 2.25
N VAL A 608 -19.84 18.16 1.42
CA VAL A 608 -20.41 18.74 0.18
C VAL A 608 -21.93 18.67 0.09
N MET A 609 -22.60 18.02 1.04
CA MET A 609 -24.06 17.90 1.09
C MET A 609 -24.60 18.18 2.49
N THR A 610 -25.65 18.97 2.57
CA THR A 610 -26.38 19.17 3.83
C THR A 610 -27.26 17.96 4.17
N ASN A 611 -27.63 17.85 5.45
CA ASN A 611 -28.49 16.77 5.94
C ASN A 611 -29.82 16.68 5.17
N GLN A 612 -30.45 17.83 4.89
CA GLN A 612 -31.74 17.87 4.21
C GLN A 612 -31.62 17.51 2.73
N GLU A 613 -30.59 17.99 2.03
CA GLU A 613 -30.35 17.62 0.63
C GLU A 613 -30.14 16.11 0.45
N ALA A 614 -29.37 15.49 1.35
CA ALA A 614 -29.15 14.05 1.34
C ALA A 614 -30.45 13.27 1.54
N VAL A 615 -31.29 13.69 2.50
CA VAL A 615 -32.60 13.09 2.75
C VAL A 615 -33.53 13.24 1.54
N ASP A 616 -33.64 14.45 0.99
CA ASP A 616 -34.50 14.76 -0.16
C ASP A 616 -34.11 13.95 -1.40
N LEU A 617 -32.82 13.69 -1.60
CA LEU A 617 -32.31 12.88 -2.69
C LEU A 617 -32.59 11.39 -2.46
N ALA A 618 -32.30 10.87 -1.26
CA ALA A 618 -32.41 9.46 -0.95
C ALA A 618 -33.86 8.96 -0.88
N ILE A 619 -34.80 9.76 -0.35
CA ILE A 619 -36.21 9.37 -0.22
C ILE A 619 -36.82 9.07 -1.59
N LYS A 620 -36.46 9.84 -2.63
CA LYS A 620 -36.97 9.69 -4.01
C LYS A 620 -36.61 8.34 -4.63
N ILE A 621 -35.61 7.64 -4.09
CA ILE A 621 -35.10 6.38 -4.64
C ILE A 621 -35.51 5.22 -3.75
N ARG A 622 -36.48 4.42 -4.23
CA ARG A 622 -37.07 3.30 -3.47
C ARG A 622 -36.05 2.22 -3.09
N ASP A 623 -35.07 1.98 -3.95
CA ASP A 623 -34.01 1.00 -3.72
C ASP A 623 -32.89 1.62 -2.88
N PRO A 624 -32.62 1.13 -1.66
CA PRO A 624 -31.63 1.75 -0.78
C PRO A 624 -30.19 1.65 -1.32
N GLU A 625 -29.84 0.65 -2.13
CA GLU A 625 -28.51 0.57 -2.75
C GLU A 625 -28.33 1.66 -3.80
N LYS A 626 -29.36 1.85 -4.64
CA LYS A 626 -29.39 2.93 -5.62
C LYS A 626 -29.41 4.31 -4.95
N ALA A 627 -30.09 4.44 -3.81
CA ALA A 627 -30.10 5.67 -3.02
C ALA A 627 -28.69 5.98 -2.50
N ALA A 628 -28.01 5.01 -1.89
CA ALA A 628 -26.63 5.17 -1.42
C ALA A 628 -25.68 5.54 -2.58
N LYS A 629 -25.76 4.82 -3.70
CA LYS A 629 -24.95 5.11 -4.89
C LYS A 629 -25.20 6.52 -5.44
N GLN A 630 -26.47 6.95 -5.49
CA GLN A 630 -26.80 8.29 -5.99
C GLN A 630 -26.27 9.39 -5.06
N LEU A 631 -26.30 9.19 -3.74
CA LEU A 631 -25.69 10.13 -2.79
C LEU A 631 -24.20 10.28 -3.03
N ALA A 632 -23.47 9.16 -3.19
CA ALA A 632 -22.04 9.21 -3.46
C ALA A 632 -21.70 9.84 -4.82
N VAL A 633 -22.50 9.56 -5.86
CA VAL A 633 -22.35 10.20 -7.18
C VAL A 633 -22.58 11.71 -7.09
N GLU A 634 -23.58 12.15 -6.33
CA GLU A 634 -23.84 13.58 -6.14
C GLU A 634 -22.69 14.26 -5.40
N ALA A 635 -22.13 13.65 -4.36
CA ALA A 635 -20.95 14.19 -3.68
C ALA A 635 -19.71 14.26 -4.59
N LEU A 636 -19.47 13.25 -5.43
CA LEU A 636 -18.41 13.30 -6.45
C LEU A 636 -18.62 14.43 -7.47
N ASN A 637 -19.87 14.66 -7.90
CA ASN A 637 -20.23 15.75 -8.82
C ASN A 637 -19.99 17.13 -8.18
N ARG A 638 -20.12 17.22 -6.85
CA ARG A 638 -19.78 18.40 -6.05
C ARG A 638 -18.30 18.46 -5.66
N GLU A 639 -17.46 17.74 -6.40
CA GLU A 639 -16.00 17.74 -6.26
C GLU A 639 -15.47 17.25 -4.90
N SER A 640 -16.22 16.40 -4.19
CA SER A 640 -15.66 15.70 -3.03
C SER A 640 -14.40 14.94 -3.44
N LYS A 641 -13.36 15.09 -2.60
CA LYS A 641 -12.04 14.50 -2.82
C LYS A 641 -11.77 13.32 -1.91
N ASP A 642 -12.54 13.19 -0.84
CA ASP A 642 -12.37 12.16 0.19
C ASP A 642 -12.98 10.82 -0.22
N ASP A 643 -12.65 9.77 0.52
CA ASP A 643 -13.38 8.51 0.44
C ASP A 643 -14.85 8.73 0.85
N ILE A 644 -15.78 8.12 0.11
CA ILE A 644 -17.21 8.27 0.32
C ILE A 644 -17.81 6.91 0.59
N SER A 645 -18.06 6.62 1.86
CA SER A 645 -18.89 5.52 2.29
C SER A 645 -20.28 6.02 2.64
N CYS A 646 -21.31 5.32 2.17
CA CYS A 646 -22.68 5.64 2.50
C CYS A 646 -23.53 4.38 2.64
N ILE A 647 -24.28 4.29 3.73
CA ILE A 647 -25.30 3.26 3.99
C ILE A 647 -26.65 3.97 4.05
N VAL A 648 -27.62 3.46 3.28
CA VAL A 648 -29.02 3.84 3.41
C VAL A 648 -29.80 2.65 3.93
N VAL A 649 -30.43 2.82 5.10
CA VAL A 649 -31.41 1.89 5.67
C VAL A 649 -32.79 2.46 5.44
N ARG A 650 -33.68 1.69 4.80
CA ARG A 650 -35.05 2.09 4.52
C ARG A 650 -36.01 1.35 5.45
N PHE A 651 -36.69 2.14 6.26
CA PHE A 651 -37.87 1.76 7.03
C PHE A 651 -39.08 1.94 6.11
N LYS A 652 -40.15 1.19 6.40
CA LYS A 652 -41.08 0.71 5.39
C LYS A 652 -41.79 1.79 4.57
#